data_AF-A0A937DZU6-F1
#
_entry.id   AF-A0A937DZU6-F1
#
_cell.length_a   1.000
_cell.length_b   1.000
_cell.length_c   1.000
_cell.angle_alpha   90.00
_cell.angle_beta   90.00
_cell.angle_gamma   90.00
#
_symmetry.space_group_name_H-M   'P 1'
#
loop_
_entity.id
_entity.type
_entity.pdbx_description
1 polymer ?
#
loop_
_entity_poly.entity_id
_entity_poly.type
_entity_poly.pdbx_seq_one_letter_code
_entity_poly.pdbx_strand_id
1 'polypeptide(L)'
;MKKFFTLFTILSAAFFTLLSTQTLRAQLSLTAIGTPATMNFNLGGSSNCSGAGNAWVNNATIPNCYSNMGSYAYSTGCNNTGALHVSGNGGETALGGRASNSTTLIIWGVRVVNNTGQAISALRIKYRGEQWNSALTNVTNTVAFSYSVSATPITNVTAGAYTNFPALNMSNLVSQGGCGGGGAAINGNQAGNFADISACLPVNIPAGSEIMLRWYETNDACNDHMLCIDDLEIIPLNNTLTIAPITGPNTVCAPDTGTYSVNAMAGVTYTWSALPAGASYIGGAPTGNQAQIDWAGTAPGTYPITVTPNGSFCGITLNPATINVTVQAPGPPVTISATDTTICNGQSVTLTSSDSTGNTWNTVPPQTTQSITVNTPGVYIVTSAAACGTSSDTITISSLNSPAINLGNDTIVCTPNINVVLDAQNAGATYLWQNSSTSQTFTATTPGTYYVEVTNLCGSNTDTIHIVLQNLPQVNLGVDSLICGPVMPFLLDAQNPGATYLWQDNSSNQTFTVTDSGTYYVAVSNVCGTGRDTIHIRHQLVPQVNLGSDTTVCVGTTFAMLLNAGFPDATYQWQDNSTNAVLPVTQPGTYYVEVSNDCGTAFDTLHVISITVPVVDLGSDTLICPGSPFTLNAASPGATYQWQDNSTNASYSDTVPGIYFVTVTNSCGSGSDTLVVSPFPAPVSDMKDTVLTCGITELLLDAKNPGADYFWSTNESTQTITVSETGEYWVEIQVCNTTIADSVSVEFTTTSNNPFNPPNTFSPNGDGMNDFYQVQGNFDNISNFSAMVYNRWGQMVYSSSDQNFQWNGEHGGHIVPGGVYYVVFRMRSECDEKDKEYNTTVTIFY
;
A
#
# COMPACT_ATOMS: atom_id res chain seq x y z
N MET A 1 30.93 -50.52 57.58
CA MET A 1 32.39 -50.46 57.33
C MET A 1 33.15 -50.64 58.64
N LYS A 2 34.31 -51.31 58.64
CA LYS A 2 35.43 -51.34 59.64
C LYS A 2 35.04 -51.44 61.15
N LYS A 3 35.21 -52.56 61.88
CA LYS A 3 36.42 -53.32 62.33
C LYS A 3 37.13 -52.78 63.61
N PHE A 4 37.20 -53.64 64.64
CA PHE A 4 38.18 -53.74 65.75
C PHE A 4 38.27 -52.58 66.79
N PHE A 5 38.75 -52.73 68.05
CA PHE A 5 39.34 -53.86 68.82
C PHE A 5 39.22 -53.57 70.34
N THR A 6 38.91 -54.56 71.21
CA THR A 6 39.54 -54.69 72.57
C THR A 6 39.38 -56.10 73.14
N LEU A 7 40.25 -56.48 74.08
CA LEU A 7 40.55 -57.86 74.53
C LEU A 7 40.57 -57.93 76.08
N PHE A 8 40.33 -59.12 76.68
CA PHE A 8 40.95 -59.72 77.90
C PHE A 8 40.07 -60.94 78.35
N THR A 9 40.46 -62.22 78.18
CA THR A 9 41.16 -63.14 79.14
C THR A 9 40.54 -63.25 80.55
N ILE A 10 40.36 -64.42 81.21
CA ILE A 10 41.15 -65.67 81.19
C ILE A 10 40.41 -66.90 81.84
N LEU A 11 40.81 -68.16 81.49
CA LEU A 11 40.55 -69.49 82.14
C LEU A 11 39.10 -70.02 82.31
N SER A 12 38.81 -71.35 82.33
CA SER A 12 39.65 -72.57 82.40
C SER A 12 39.07 -73.78 81.63
N ALA A 13 39.83 -74.89 81.59
CA ALA A 13 39.57 -76.14 80.85
C ALA A 13 38.42 -77.01 81.48
N ALA A 14 37.94 -78.14 80.92
CA ALA A 14 38.58 -79.10 80.02
C ALA A 14 37.59 -80.05 79.27
N PHE A 15 38.14 -80.84 78.34
CA PHE A 15 37.65 -82.15 77.84
C PHE A 15 36.20 -82.26 77.33
N PHE A 16 36.03 -82.37 76.01
CA PHE A 16 34.81 -82.86 75.38
C PHE A 16 35.09 -84.11 74.54
N THR A 17 34.74 -85.28 75.07
CA THR A 17 34.51 -86.49 74.28
C THR A 17 33.14 -86.42 73.62
N LEU A 18 33.05 -86.78 72.33
CA LEU A 18 31.77 -86.85 71.62
C LEU A 18 30.80 -87.81 72.33
N LEU A 19 29.70 -87.28 72.82
CA LEU A 19 28.47 -88.01 73.13
C LEU A 19 27.33 -87.27 72.42
N SER A 20 26.60 -87.99 71.57
CA SER A 20 25.49 -87.46 70.80
C SER A 20 24.33 -87.10 71.72
N THR A 21 24.23 -85.83 72.12
CA THR A 21 23.02 -85.31 72.76
C THR A 21 21.88 -85.38 71.75
N GLN A 22 20.90 -86.23 72.03
CA GLN A 22 19.72 -86.45 71.20
C GLN A 22 19.06 -85.11 70.86
N THR A 23 18.69 -84.92 69.59
CA THR A 23 17.83 -83.81 69.17
C THR A 23 16.53 -83.89 69.97
N LEU A 24 16.25 -82.84 70.73
CA LEU A 24 14.95 -82.64 71.40
C LEU A 24 13.86 -82.75 70.34
N ARG A 25 13.10 -83.85 70.36
CA ARG A 25 11.95 -84.02 69.47
C ARG A 25 10.87 -83.02 69.87
N ALA A 26 10.09 -82.57 68.89
CA ALA A 26 8.99 -81.65 69.13
C ALA A 26 7.87 -82.27 69.99
N GLN A 27 7.03 -81.36 70.48
CA GLN A 27 6.01 -81.54 71.48
C GLN A 27 5.01 -80.39 71.34
N LEU A 28 3.71 -80.69 71.43
CA LEU A 28 2.67 -79.67 71.36
C LEU A 28 2.73 -78.80 72.62
N SER A 29 2.95 -77.50 72.46
CA SER A 29 3.21 -76.59 73.57
C SER A 29 1.95 -75.89 74.06
N LEU A 30 1.53 -76.18 75.30
CA LEU A 30 0.50 -75.40 76.00
C LEU A 30 1.17 -74.14 76.55
N THR A 31 0.88 -72.97 75.96
CA THR A 31 1.64 -71.72 76.19
C THR A 31 1.04 -70.78 77.24
N ALA A 32 -0.28 -70.80 77.44
CA ALA A 32 -0.96 -70.00 78.45
C ALA A 32 -2.26 -70.68 78.91
N ILE A 33 -2.63 -70.52 80.18
CA ILE A 33 -3.92 -70.98 80.72
C ILE A 33 -5.08 -70.36 79.91
N GLY A 34 -6.08 -71.17 79.59
CA GLY A 34 -7.24 -70.77 78.79
C GLY A 34 -6.99 -70.68 77.28
N THR A 35 -5.75 -70.86 76.80
CA THR A 35 -5.41 -70.76 75.36
C THR A 35 -5.38 -72.15 74.71
N PRO A 36 -6.20 -72.44 73.69
CA PRO A 36 -6.20 -73.73 73.01
C PRO A 36 -4.89 -73.99 72.26
N ALA A 37 -4.38 -75.22 72.35
CA ALA A 37 -3.44 -75.79 71.40
C ALA A 37 -4.17 -76.83 70.55
N THR A 38 -4.02 -76.75 69.22
CA THR A 38 -4.77 -77.58 68.27
C THR A 38 -3.86 -78.44 67.39
N MET A 39 -4.36 -79.59 66.95
CA MET A 39 -3.79 -80.41 65.88
C MET A 39 -4.89 -81.10 65.08
N ASN A 40 -4.79 -81.01 63.76
CA ASN A 40 -5.78 -81.47 62.79
C ASN A 40 -5.30 -82.68 61.99
N PHE A 41 -4.36 -83.48 62.51
CA PHE A 41 -3.80 -84.75 61.97
C PHE A 41 -3.53 -84.86 60.45
N ASN A 42 -3.47 -83.73 59.76
CA ASN A 42 -3.61 -83.65 58.31
C ASN A 42 -2.28 -83.96 57.63
N LEU A 43 -2.29 -85.02 56.80
CA LEU A 43 -1.07 -85.61 56.23
C LEU A 43 -1.01 -85.59 54.70
N GLY A 44 -2.03 -85.03 54.05
CA GLY A 44 -2.16 -85.04 52.59
C GLY A 44 -2.43 -86.45 52.05
N GLY A 45 -3.70 -86.80 51.92
CA GLY A 45 -4.12 -88.14 51.48
C GLY A 45 -3.97 -88.39 49.99
N SER A 46 -3.55 -89.60 49.63
CA SER A 46 -3.87 -90.19 48.31
C SER A 46 -5.37 -90.52 48.28
N SER A 47 -6.05 -90.30 47.16
CA SER A 47 -7.46 -90.70 46.95
C SER A 47 -7.68 -92.22 46.88
N ASN A 48 -6.60 -93.01 47.02
CA ASN A 48 -6.59 -94.45 46.78
C ASN A 48 -6.08 -95.18 48.03
N CYS A 49 -6.71 -96.30 48.36
CA CYS A 49 -6.21 -97.20 49.39
C CYS A 49 -4.84 -97.75 49.03
N SER A 50 -3.91 -97.64 49.99
CA SER A 50 -2.55 -98.18 49.92
C SER A 50 -2.32 -99.17 51.06
N GLY A 51 -1.58 -100.24 50.81
CA GLY A 51 -1.13 -101.15 51.87
C GLY A 51 -0.16 -100.45 52.83
N ALA A 52 0.11 -101.08 53.98
CA ALA A 52 1.07 -100.58 54.96
C ALA A 52 2.51 -100.59 54.39
N GLY A 53 2.93 -99.46 53.83
CA GLY A 53 4.24 -99.30 53.19
C GLY A 53 4.87 -97.92 53.35
N ASN A 54 4.13 -96.93 53.87
CA ASN A 54 4.69 -95.61 54.16
C ASN A 54 5.43 -95.66 55.50
N ALA A 55 6.67 -95.18 55.56
CA ALA A 55 7.45 -95.20 56.80
C ALA A 55 6.84 -94.26 57.86
N TRP A 56 6.59 -94.78 59.06
CA TRP A 56 6.18 -93.97 60.20
C TRP A 56 7.39 -93.64 61.07
N VAL A 57 7.66 -92.34 61.25
CA VAL A 57 8.76 -91.83 62.07
C VAL A 57 8.17 -90.90 63.12
N ASN A 58 8.22 -91.33 64.39
CA ASN A 58 7.70 -90.58 65.53
C ASN A 58 8.24 -89.14 65.56
N ASN A 59 7.31 -88.17 65.63
CA ASN A 59 7.52 -86.73 65.54
C ASN A 59 8.00 -86.17 64.17
N ALA A 60 8.10 -86.99 63.12
CA ALA A 60 8.49 -86.53 61.79
C ALA A 60 7.42 -86.79 60.72
N THR A 61 6.64 -87.88 60.83
CA THR A 61 5.49 -88.12 59.94
C THR A 61 4.39 -87.10 60.24
N ILE A 62 3.86 -87.09 61.46
CA ILE A 62 3.09 -85.94 61.99
C ILE A 62 3.89 -85.32 63.15
N PRO A 63 4.10 -84.00 63.17
CA PRO A 63 4.69 -83.31 64.31
C PRO A 63 3.94 -83.64 65.61
N ASN A 64 4.68 -83.80 66.72
CA ASN A 64 4.18 -84.13 68.06
C ASN A 64 3.51 -85.51 68.21
N CYS A 65 3.28 -86.26 67.14
CA CYS A 65 2.63 -87.57 67.17
C CYS A 65 3.64 -88.73 67.27
N TYR A 66 3.26 -89.74 68.03
CA TYR A 66 4.04 -90.94 68.30
C TYR A 66 3.16 -92.18 68.15
N SER A 67 3.69 -93.27 67.61
CA SER A 67 3.05 -94.58 67.52
C SER A 67 4.05 -95.68 67.88
N ASN A 68 3.52 -96.88 68.17
CA ASN A 68 4.31 -98.11 68.22
C ASN A 68 4.50 -98.76 66.84
N MET A 69 3.78 -98.30 65.82
CA MET A 69 3.91 -98.79 64.44
C MET A 69 5.08 -98.12 63.73
N GLY A 70 5.89 -98.91 62.99
CA GLY A 70 6.97 -98.40 62.14
C GLY A 70 6.54 -97.99 60.73
N SER A 71 5.27 -98.20 60.38
CA SER A 71 4.69 -97.90 59.08
C SER A 71 3.21 -97.56 59.20
N TYR A 72 2.70 -96.78 58.24
CA TYR A 72 1.28 -96.43 58.12
C TYR A 72 0.76 -96.64 56.69
N ALA A 73 -0.56 -96.64 56.56
CA ALA A 73 -1.29 -96.77 55.30
C ALA A 73 -2.19 -95.54 55.06
N TYR A 74 -2.28 -95.06 53.81
CA TYR A 74 -3.37 -94.16 53.41
C TYR A 74 -4.60 -94.99 53.04
N SER A 75 -5.78 -94.56 53.50
CA SER A 75 -7.04 -95.29 53.33
C SER A 75 -8.20 -94.32 53.03
N THR A 76 -9.04 -94.63 52.06
CA THR A 76 -10.35 -93.97 51.87
C THR A 76 -11.50 -94.79 52.48
N GLY A 77 -11.19 -95.73 53.39
CA GLY A 77 -12.14 -96.69 53.96
C GLY A 77 -11.96 -98.13 53.51
N CYS A 78 -11.25 -98.37 52.41
CA CYS A 78 -11.16 -99.67 51.72
C CYS A 78 -10.04 -100.62 52.19
N ASN A 79 -9.15 -100.20 53.11
CA ASN A 79 -8.08 -101.08 53.60
C ASN A 79 -8.60 -102.14 54.59
N ASN A 80 -8.25 -103.41 54.34
CA ASN A 80 -8.60 -104.56 55.18
C ASN A 80 -7.40 -105.16 55.96
N THR A 81 -6.24 -104.50 55.93
CA THR A 81 -5.01 -104.93 56.61
C THR A 81 -4.85 -104.20 57.94
N GLY A 82 -4.38 -104.90 58.97
CA GLY A 82 -4.10 -104.28 60.27
C GLY A 82 -2.94 -103.28 60.19
N ALA A 83 -3.19 -102.00 60.48
CA ALA A 83 -2.19 -100.94 60.41
C ALA A 83 -2.62 -99.68 61.17
N LEU A 84 -1.67 -98.76 61.38
CA LEU A 84 -1.97 -97.35 61.60
C LEU A 84 -2.43 -96.76 60.26
N HIS A 85 -3.58 -96.11 60.24
CA HIS A 85 -4.19 -95.53 59.04
C HIS A 85 -4.25 -94.02 59.14
N VAL A 86 -4.00 -93.38 58.00
CA VAL A 86 -4.29 -91.98 57.74
C VAL A 86 -5.45 -91.99 56.77
N SER A 87 -6.65 -91.74 57.30
CA SER A 87 -7.91 -91.95 56.60
C SER A 87 -8.47 -90.62 56.14
N GLY A 88 -8.80 -90.45 54.86
CA GLY A 88 -9.24 -89.16 54.36
C GLY A 88 -9.49 -89.13 52.86
N ASN A 89 -10.17 -88.08 52.38
CA ASN A 89 -10.42 -87.85 50.96
C ASN A 89 -10.40 -86.35 50.65
N GLY A 90 -9.63 -85.93 49.64
CA GLY A 90 -9.66 -84.54 49.16
C GLY A 90 -8.87 -83.52 49.99
N GLY A 91 -7.87 -83.96 50.76
CA GLY A 91 -6.92 -83.07 51.45
C GLY A 91 -7.16 -82.89 52.95
N GLU A 92 -8.28 -83.36 53.46
CA GLU A 92 -8.53 -83.54 54.90
C GLU A 92 -8.44 -85.05 55.25
N THR A 93 -7.79 -85.36 56.39
CA THR A 93 -7.42 -86.72 56.82
C THR A 93 -7.31 -86.86 58.35
N ALA A 94 -7.99 -87.84 58.93
CA ALA A 94 -7.88 -88.24 60.33
C ALA A 94 -6.83 -89.35 60.57
N LEU A 95 -6.28 -89.42 61.79
CA LEU A 95 -5.33 -90.47 62.20
C LEU A 95 -6.02 -91.56 63.03
N GLY A 96 -5.90 -92.82 62.65
CA GLY A 96 -6.58 -93.92 63.33
C GLY A 96 -5.91 -95.27 63.27
N GLY A 97 -6.57 -96.23 63.91
CA GLY A 97 -6.11 -97.61 64.00
C GLY A 97 -7.16 -98.57 63.45
N ARG A 98 -6.68 -99.64 62.81
CA ARG A 98 -7.49 -100.82 62.49
C ARG A 98 -6.64 -102.02 62.87
N ALA A 99 -6.94 -102.69 63.99
CA ALA A 99 -6.27 -103.95 64.29
C ALA A 99 -6.81 -105.07 63.37
N SER A 100 -6.17 -106.22 63.44
CA SER A 100 -6.58 -107.44 62.74
C SER A 100 -5.97 -108.66 63.45
N ASN A 101 -6.46 -109.85 63.14
CA ASN A 101 -6.02 -111.13 63.73
C ASN A 101 -4.52 -111.50 63.52
N SER A 102 -3.75 -110.66 62.82
CA SER A 102 -2.30 -110.85 62.58
C SER A 102 -1.41 -109.76 63.18
N THR A 103 -1.98 -108.79 63.90
CA THR A 103 -1.26 -107.58 64.36
C THR A 103 -1.28 -107.36 65.86
N THR A 104 -0.19 -106.81 66.40
CA THR A 104 -0.09 -106.30 67.77
C THR A 104 -1.00 -105.08 67.99
N LEU A 105 -1.40 -104.85 69.25
CA LEU A 105 -2.15 -103.68 69.71
C LEU A 105 -1.65 -102.37 69.08
N ILE A 106 -2.53 -101.60 68.43
CA ILE A 106 -2.16 -100.38 67.70
C ILE A 106 -2.37 -99.18 68.62
N ILE A 107 -1.31 -98.41 68.84
CA ILE A 107 -1.29 -97.26 69.76
C ILE A 107 -0.74 -96.04 69.02
N TRP A 108 -1.43 -94.91 69.13
CA TRP A 108 -0.92 -93.61 68.69
C TRP A 108 -1.26 -92.53 69.72
N GLY A 109 -0.49 -91.46 69.76
CA GLY A 109 -0.68 -90.41 70.74
C GLY A 109 0.11 -89.15 70.46
N VAL A 110 -0.23 -88.11 71.22
CA VAL A 110 0.29 -86.76 71.09
C VAL A 110 1.08 -86.43 72.35
N ARG A 111 2.34 -86.04 72.17
CA ARG A 111 3.20 -85.56 73.25
C ARG A 111 2.97 -84.06 73.45
N VAL A 112 2.49 -83.69 74.62
CA VAL A 112 2.10 -82.32 74.97
C VAL A 112 2.94 -81.85 76.15
N VAL A 113 3.43 -80.61 76.12
CA VAL A 113 4.21 -80.00 77.22
C VAL A 113 3.44 -78.85 77.86
N ASN A 114 3.53 -78.76 79.19
CA ASN A 114 3.06 -77.61 79.93
C ASN A 114 4.13 -76.50 79.96
N ASN A 115 4.05 -75.58 79.01
CA ASN A 115 4.86 -74.35 78.97
C ASN A 115 4.08 -73.11 79.46
N THR A 116 2.97 -73.29 80.19
CA THR A 116 2.13 -72.17 80.67
C THR A 116 2.76 -71.36 81.81
N GLY A 117 3.94 -71.80 82.30
CA GLY A 117 4.61 -71.23 83.48
C GLY A 117 3.95 -71.59 84.82
N GLN A 118 2.81 -72.29 84.81
CA GLN A 118 2.05 -72.68 86.00
C GLN A 118 1.69 -74.16 85.97
N ALA A 119 1.28 -74.73 87.11
CA ALA A 119 0.70 -76.08 87.12
C ALA A 119 -0.71 -76.05 86.51
N ILE A 120 -0.96 -76.98 85.58
CA ILE A 120 -2.29 -77.24 85.03
C ILE A 120 -2.99 -78.21 85.97
N SER A 121 -4.25 -77.92 86.35
CA SER A 121 -5.08 -78.79 87.20
C SER A 121 -6.20 -79.52 86.43
N ALA A 122 -6.52 -79.07 85.22
CA ALA A 122 -7.35 -79.80 84.27
C ALA A 122 -7.01 -79.46 82.82
N LEU A 123 -7.28 -80.38 81.90
CA LEU A 123 -7.32 -80.10 80.46
C LEU A 123 -8.76 -80.20 79.99
N ARG A 124 -9.28 -79.20 79.26
CA ARG A 124 -10.43 -79.44 78.39
C ARG A 124 -9.88 -80.00 77.08
N ILE A 125 -10.26 -81.24 76.75
CA ILE A 125 -9.86 -81.91 75.52
C ILE A 125 -11.11 -82.08 74.67
N LYS A 126 -11.05 -81.62 73.42
CA LYS A 126 -12.03 -81.88 72.37
C LYS A 126 -11.32 -82.54 71.18
N TYR A 127 -11.96 -83.46 70.49
CA TYR A 127 -11.52 -83.93 69.16
C TYR A 127 -12.73 -84.41 68.35
N ARG A 128 -12.58 -84.49 67.03
CA ARG A 128 -13.54 -85.17 66.15
C ARG A 128 -13.17 -86.64 66.06
N GLY A 129 -14.04 -87.52 66.54
CA GLY A 129 -13.92 -88.96 66.31
C GLY A 129 -14.60 -89.34 65.01
N GLU A 130 -13.94 -90.10 64.15
CA GLU A 130 -14.42 -90.45 62.80
C GLU A 130 -14.36 -91.95 62.54
N GLN A 131 -15.34 -92.48 61.81
CA GLN A 131 -15.37 -93.86 61.39
C GLN A 131 -15.22 -93.95 59.86
N TRP A 132 -14.23 -94.71 59.41
CA TRP A 132 -13.90 -94.84 57.99
C TRP A 132 -14.21 -96.22 57.39
N ASN A 133 -14.55 -97.23 58.22
CA ASN A 133 -15.08 -98.50 57.74
C ASN A 133 -16.30 -98.94 58.56
N SER A 134 -17.38 -99.33 57.90
CA SER A 134 -18.46 -100.07 58.57
C SER A 134 -18.15 -101.57 58.49
N ALA A 135 -17.56 -102.10 59.56
CA ALA A 135 -17.41 -103.54 59.70
C ALA A 135 -18.79 -104.19 59.86
N LEU A 136 -18.82 -105.51 59.63
CA LEU A 136 -20.07 -106.25 59.41
C LEU A 136 -20.63 -106.87 60.71
N THR A 137 -20.52 -106.18 61.84
CA THR A 137 -21.19 -106.59 63.09
C THR A 137 -21.81 -105.39 63.81
N ASN A 138 -22.82 -105.68 64.64
CA ASN A 138 -23.37 -104.71 65.60
C ASN A 138 -22.56 -104.66 66.92
N VAL A 139 -21.30 -105.10 66.90
CA VAL A 139 -20.46 -105.12 68.10
C VAL A 139 -19.66 -103.82 68.18
N THR A 140 -19.64 -103.23 69.38
CA THR A 140 -18.99 -101.95 69.61
C THR A 140 -17.47 -102.06 69.54
N ASN A 141 -16.84 -101.63 68.45
CA ASN A 141 -15.41 -101.32 68.47
C ASN A 141 -15.22 -99.95 69.13
N THR A 142 -14.19 -99.82 69.96
CA THR A 142 -13.86 -98.60 70.68
C THR A 142 -12.38 -98.30 70.55
N VAL A 143 -12.07 -97.08 70.12
CA VAL A 143 -10.74 -96.51 70.32
C VAL A 143 -10.73 -95.88 71.71
N ALA A 144 -9.95 -96.50 72.60
CA ALA A 144 -9.88 -96.15 74.00
C ALA A 144 -8.83 -95.08 74.26
N PHE A 145 -9.19 -94.09 75.08
CA PHE A 145 -8.30 -93.00 75.47
C PHE A 145 -7.62 -93.28 76.81
N SER A 146 -6.31 -93.03 76.85
CA SER A 146 -5.52 -93.07 78.08
C SER A 146 -4.42 -92.01 78.04
N TYR A 147 -3.94 -91.59 79.21
CA TYR A 147 -2.90 -90.58 79.32
C TYR A 147 -1.81 -90.98 80.32
N SER A 148 -0.62 -90.41 80.16
CA SER A 148 0.48 -90.55 81.13
C SER A 148 1.17 -89.21 81.31
N VAL A 149 1.40 -88.80 82.55
CA VAL A 149 2.11 -87.56 82.90
C VAL A 149 3.53 -87.91 83.37
N SER A 150 4.53 -87.19 82.88
CA SER A 150 5.94 -87.39 83.23
C SER A 150 6.69 -86.07 83.30
N ALA A 151 7.67 -86.00 84.22
CA ALA A 151 8.64 -84.92 84.26
C ALA A 151 9.79 -85.10 83.24
N THR A 152 9.79 -86.20 82.48
CA THR A 152 10.80 -86.53 81.47
C THR A 152 10.15 -86.90 80.12
N PRO A 153 10.82 -86.65 78.98
CA PRO A 153 10.26 -86.87 77.64
C PRO A 153 9.64 -88.25 77.38
N ILE A 154 8.31 -88.30 77.20
CA ILE A 154 7.59 -89.53 76.83
C ILE A 154 7.69 -89.73 75.31
N THR A 155 8.71 -90.47 74.85
CA THR A 155 8.95 -90.69 73.40
C THR A 155 8.60 -92.10 72.90
N ASN A 156 8.09 -92.97 73.78
CA ASN A 156 7.60 -94.30 73.45
C ASN A 156 6.19 -94.50 74.03
N VAL A 157 5.19 -94.66 73.17
CA VAL A 157 3.77 -94.79 73.57
C VAL A 157 3.40 -96.12 74.22
N THR A 158 4.31 -97.11 74.25
CA THR A 158 4.10 -98.39 74.96
C THR A 158 4.75 -98.43 76.34
N ALA A 159 5.67 -97.51 76.65
CA ALA A 159 6.47 -97.55 77.87
C ALA A 159 5.87 -96.66 78.98
N GLY A 160 5.83 -97.18 80.21
CA GLY A 160 5.32 -96.48 81.39
C GLY A 160 3.87 -96.81 81.73
N ALA A 161 3.39 -96.24 82.85
CA ALA A 161 2.02 -96.41 83.32
C ALA A 161 1.10 -95.37 82.67
N TYR A 162 -0.07 -95.81 82.21
CA TYR A 162 -1.10 -94.97 81.60
C TYR A 162 -2.43 -95.13 82.33
N THR A 163 -3.11 -94.01 82.56
CA THR A 163 -4.44 -93.94 83.17
C THR A 163 -5.50 -93.87 82.09
N ASN A 164 -6.45 -94.80 82.10
CA ASN A 164 -7.59 -94.78 81.17
C ASN A 164 -8.57 -93.67 81.57
N PHE A 165 -9.15 -92.96 80.60
CA PHE A 165 -10.16 -91.94 80.84
C PHE A 165 -11.33 -92.08 79.86
N PRO A 166 -12.33 -92.93 80.19
CA PRO A 166 -13.38 -93.35 79.26
C PRO A 166 -14.27 -92.23 78.70
N ALA A 167 -14.32 -91.06 79.33
CA ALA A 167 -15.08 -89.90 78.84
C ALA A 167 -14.51 -89.29 77.54
N LEU A 168 -13.32 -89.74 77.10
CA LEU A 168 -12.72 -89.42 75.80
C LEU A 168 -12.57 -90.65 74.89
N ASN A 169 -13.24 -91.77 75.19
CA ASN A 169 -13.31 -92.90 74.26
C ASN A 169 -14.22 -92.57 73.07
N MET A 170 -13.88 -93.09 71.89
CA MET A 170 -14.79 -93.10 70.74
C MET A 170 -15.21 -94.54 70.45
N SER A 171 -16.51 -94.82 70.47
CA SER A 171 -17.10 -96.04 69.91
C SER A 171 -17.52 -95.82 68.46
N ASN A 172 -17.64 -96.90 67.68
CA ASN A 172 -18.17 -96.81 66.32
C ASN A 172 -19.60 -96.23 66.31
N LEU A 173 -19.88 -95.43 65.28
CA LEU A 173 -21.11 -94.66 65.12
C LEU A 173 -22.10 -95.36 64.17
N VAL A 174 -21.60 -96.21 63.28
CA VAL A 174 -22.36 -96.94 62.26
C VAL A 174 -21.99 -98.43 62.27
N SER A 175 -22.99 -99.30 62.08
CA SER A 175 -22.86 -100.77 62.01
C SER A 175 -23.62 -101.34 60.81
N GLN A 176 -23.10 -102.42 60.21
CA GLN A 176 -23.72 -103.22 59.12
C GLN A 176 -23.55 -104.72 59.48
N GLY A 177 -24.14 -105.70 58.76
CA GLY A 177 -24.25 -107.09 59.25
C GLY A 177 -23.67 -108.23 58.40
N GLY A 178 -22.97 -109.19 59.04
CA GLY A 178 -22.59 -110.52 58.54
C GLY A 178 -21.07 -110.79 58.42
N CYS A 179 -20.51 -111.71 59.21
CA CYS A 179 -19.09 -112.10 59.09
C CYS A 179 -18.82 -112.90 57.80
N GLY A 180 -17.80 -112.51 57.01
CA GLY A 180 -17.29 -113.35 55.91
C GLY A 180 -16.65 -112.64 54.71
N GLY A 181 -16.83 -111.32 54.55
CA GLY A 181 -16.15 -110.59 53.46
C GLY A 181 -16.38 -109.08 53.46
N GLY A 182 -15.30 -108.31 53.68
CA GLY A 182 -15.18 -106.87 53.35
C GLY A 182 -16.25 -105.92 53.90
N GLY A 183 -16.00 -105.32 55.07
CA GLY A 183 -16.77 -104.16 55.54
C GLY A 183 -16.67 -102.96 54.58
N ALA A 184 -17.75 -102.19 54.45
CA ALA A 184 -17.83 -101.14 53.46
C ALA A 184 -17.01 -99.90 53.87
N ALA A 185 -16.25 -99.36 52.92
CA ALA A 185 -15.63 -98.05 53.05
C ALA A 185 -16.72 -96.99 53.25
N ILE A 186 -16.61 -96.20 54.33
CA ILE A 186 -17.47 -95.04 54.58
C ILE A 186 -16.60 -93.80 54.73
N ASN A 187 -17.13 -92.64 54.40
CA ASN A 187 -16.40 -91.38 54.50
C ASN A 187 -16.59 -90.79 55.90
N GLY A 188 -15.53 -90.70 56.71
CA GLY A 188 -15.58 -90.19 58.08
C GLY A 188 -16.16 -88.78 58.16
N ASN A 189 -15.90 -87.95 57.15
CA ASN A 189 -16.25 -86.53 57.10
C ASN A 189 -17.75 -86.30 56.81
N GLN A 190 -18.50 -87.36 56.50
CA GLN A 190 -19.94 -87.25 56.27
C GLN A 190 -20.70 -87.22 57.60
N ALA A 191 -21.68 -86.31 57.69
CA ALA A 191 -22.53 -86.20 58.87
C ALA A 191 -23.20 -87.54 59.22
N GLY A 192 -23.00 -88.00 60.46
CA GLY A 192 -23.41 -89.32 60.94
C GLY A 192 -22.26 -90.33 61.08
N ASN A 193 -21.13 -90.12 60.38
CA ASN A 193 -19.93 -90.95 60.46
C ASN A 193 -18.83 -90.36 61.38
N PHE A 194 -19.07 -89.15 61.92
CA PHE A 194 -18.23 -88.50 62.93
C PHE A 194 -19.03 -88.01 64.14
N ALA A 195 -18.33 -87.81 65.26
CA ALA A 195 -18.86 -87.18 66.46
C ALA A 195 -17.79 -86.29 67.13
N ASP A 196 -18.17 -85.09 67.55
CA ASP A 196 -17.31 -84.21 68.35
C ASP A 196 -17.30 -84.71 69.81
N ILE A 197 -16.19 -85.33 70.24
CA ILE A 197 -15.98 -85.80 71.61
C ILE A 197 -15.33 -84.69 72.43
N SER A 198 -15.84 -84.37 73.63
CA SER A 198 -15.28 -83.33 74.51
C SER A 198 -15.46 -83.67 75.99
N ALA A 199 -14.39 -83.55 76.78
CA ALA A 199 -14.44 -83.69 78.24
C ALA A 199 -13.42 -82.79 78.95
N CYS A 200 -13.71 -82.41 80.21
CA CYS A 200 -12.71 -81.87 81.11
C CYS A 200 -11.99 -83.08 81.77
N LEU A 201 -10.71 -83.30 81.46
CA LEU A 201 -9.83 -84.26 82.13
C LEU A 201 -9.20 -83.60 83.37
N PRO A 202 -9.55 -84.01 84.61
CA PRO A 202 -8.86 -83.54 85.81
C PRO A 202 -7.48 -84.19 85.86
N VAL A 203 -6.41 -83.40 85.80
CA VAL A 203 -5.04 -83.90 85.76
C VAL A 203 -4.07 -82.82 86.24
N ASN A 204 -3.17 -83.20 87.15
CA ASN A 204 -2.09 -82.31 87.60
C ASN A 204 -0.87 -82.47 86.67
N ILE A 205 -0.56 -81.43 85.88
CA ILE A 205 0.64 -81.37 85.04
C ILE A 205 1.48 -80.19 85.53
N PRO A 206 2.59 -80.42 86.26
CA PRO A 206 3.48 -79.34 86.69
C PRO A 206 4.06 -78.56 85.50
N ALA A 207 4.48 -77.31 85.73
CA ALA A 207 5.16 -76.52 84.71
C ALA A 207 6.46 -77.21 84.25
N GLY A 208 6.70 -77.25 82.94
CA GLY A 208 7.81 -77.97 82.31
C GLY A 208 7.63 -79.48 82.19
N SER A 209 6.63 -80.08 82.86
CA SER A 209 6.27 -81.49 82.68
C SER A 209 5.42 -81.72 81.43
N GLU A 210 5.33 -82.98 81.04
CA GLU A 210 4.65 -83.42 79.81
C GLU A 210 3.53 -84.41 80.10
N ILE A 211 2.56 -84.45 79.19
CA ILE A 211 1.52 -85.46 79.14
C ILE A 211 1.50 -86.09 77.74
N MET A 212 1.51 -87.42 77.68
CA MET A 212 1.20 -88.17 76.48
C MET A 212 -0.29 -88.49 76.49
N LEU A 213 -1.06 -87.90 75.59
CA LEU A 213 -2.45 -88.26 75.34
C LEU A 213 -2.45 -89.34 74.26
N ARG A 214 -2.93 -90.55 74.54
CA ARG A 214 -2.90 -91.64 73.56
C ARG A 214 -4.26 -92.31 73.38
N TRP A 215 -4.47 -92.73 72.15
CA TRP A 215 -5.57 -93.54 71.69
C TRP A 215 -5.01 -94.92 71.32
N TYR A 216 -5.75 -95.97 71.63
CA TYR A 216 -5.40 -97.32 71.21
C TYR A 216 -6.66 -98.08 70.79
N GLU A 217 -6.52 -98.88 69.75
CA GLU A 217 -7.58 -99.74 69.25
C GLU A 217 -7.52 -101.07 70.00
N THR A 218 -8.64 -101.54 70.55
CA THR A 218 -8.73 -102.84 71.22
C THR A 218 -9.18 -103.91 70.22
N ASN A 219 -8.22 -104.69 69.71
CA ASN A 219 -8.47 -105.71 68.69
C ASN A 219 -9.59 -106.69 69.11
N ASP A 220 -10.63 -106.75 68.31
CA ASP A 220 -11.71 -107.73 68.41
C ASP A 220 -11.88 -108.40 67.04
N ALA A 221 -11.81 -109.74 67.05
CA ALA A 221 -11.37 -110.58 65.93
C ALA A 221 -12.26 -110.58 64.67
N CYS A 222 -13.37 -109.83 64.71
CA CYS A 222 -14.37 -109.70 63.63
C CYS A 222 -14.74 -108.23 63.32
N ASN A 223 -14.18 -107.24 64.01
CA ASN A 223 -14.86 -105.95 64.27
C ASN A 223 -14.06 -104.69 63.84
N ASP A 224 -13.31 -104.80 62.76
CA ASP A 224 -12.30 -103.83 62.33
C ASP A 224 -12.85 -102.49 61.73
N HIS A 225 -13.54 -101.68 62.52
CA HIS A 225 -14.29 -100.47 62.09
C HIS A 225 -13.44 -99.23 61.69
N MET A 226 -12.11 -99.31 61.77
CA MET A 226 -11.17 -98.23 61.40
C MET A 226 -11.57 -96.84 61.92
N LEU A 227 -11.50 -96.69 63.23
CA LEU A 227 -11.81 -95.47 63.95
C LEU A 227 -10.59 -94.56 64.03
N CYS A 228 -10.80 -93.28 63.72
CA CYS A 228 -9.79 -92.25 63.58
C CYS A 228 -10.13 -91.02 64.45
N ILE A 229 -9.14 -90.17 64.69
CA ILE A 229 -9.31 -88.88 65.36
C ILE A 229 -8.82 -87.74 64.46
N ASP A 230 -9.55 -86.64 64.47
CA ASP A 230 -9.16 -85.35 63.88
C ASP A 230 -9.49 -84.18 64.83
N ASP A 231 -9.15 -82.94 64.44
CA ASP A 231 -9.52 -81.67 65.08
C ASP A 231 -9.33 -81.66 66.62
N LEU A 232 -8.19 -82.18 67.10
CA LEU A 232 -7.85 -82.21 68.52
C LEU A 232 -7.55 -80.79 69.01
N GLU A 233 -8.31 -80.33 70.00
CA GLU A 233 -8.12 -79.10 70.76
C GLU A 233 -7.86 -79.43 72.23
N ILE A 234 -6.84 -78.81 72.82
CA ILE A 234 -6.48 -78.96 74.22
C ILE A 234 -6.36 -77.58 74.85
N ILE A 235 -7.23 -77.25 75.80
CA ILE A 235 -7.19 -76.01 76.57
C ILE A 235 -6.66 -76.32 77.99
N PRO A 236 -5.52 -75.73 78.40
CA PRO A 236 -4.99 -75.87 79.74
C PRO A 236 -5.77 -75.01 80.74
N LEU A 237 -6.18 -75.60 81.87
CA LEU A 237 -6.91 -74.92 82.93
C LEU A 237 -6.13 -75.00 84.26
N ASN A 238 -6.18 -73.92 85.03
CA ASN A 238 -5.80 -73.89 86.45
C ASN A 238 -7.05 -73.59 87.29
N ASN A 239 -6.89 -73.35 88.60
CA ASN A 239 -8.03 -73.18 89.51
C ASN A 239 -8.83 -71.87 89.31
N THR A 240 -8.31 -70.88 88.56
CA THR A 240 -8.91 -69.53 88.42
C THR A 240 -8.66 -68.95 87.03
N LEU A 241 -9.72 -68.73 86.24
CA LEU A 241 -9.63 -68.15 84.90
C LEU A 241 -10.20 -66.72 84.89
N THR A 242 -9.43 -65.75 84.41
CA THR A 242 -9.95 -64.41 84.09
C THR A 242 -10.60 -64.43 82.71
N ILE A 243 -11.79 -63.84 82.59
CA ILE A 243 -12.53 -63.81 81.32
C ILE A 243 -11.87 -62.88 80.31
N ALA A 244 -12.24 -63.04 79.03
CA ALA A 244 -11.76 -62.17 77.96
C ALA A 244 -12.05 -60.68 78.27
N PRO A 245 -11.16 -59.74 77.89
CA PRO A 245 -11.40 -58.31 78.07
C PRO A 245 -12.71 -57.83 77.44
N ILE A 246 -13.30 -56.78 78.00
CA ILE A 246 -14.48 -56.14 77.43
C ILE A 246 -14.11 -55.53 76.06
N THR A 247 -14.90 -55.88 75.05
CA THR A 247 -14.83 -55.32 73.69
C THR A 247 -15.90 -54.24 73.54
N GLY A 248 -15.50 -53.00 73.24
CA GLY A 248 -16.38 -51.85 73.05
C GLY A 248 -15.58 -50.56 72.80
N PRO A 249 -16.22 -49.42 72.53
CA PRO A 249 -15.53 -48.15 72.28
C PRO A 249 -14.84 -47.65 73.57
N ASN A 250 -13.56 -47.33 73.49
CA ASN A 250 -12.79 -46.74 74.60
C ASN A 250 -12.81 -45.20 74.62
N THR A 251 -13.42 -44.57 73.62
CA THR A 251 -13.70 -43.13 73.57
C THR A 251 -15.07 -42.92 72.92
N VAL A 252 -15.86 -42.02 73.49
CA VAL A 252 -17.22 -41.68 73.03
C VAL A 252 -17.45 -40.17 73.18
N CYS A 253 -18.28 -39.59 72.31
CA CYS A 253 -18.66 -38.18 72.38
C CYS A 253 -20.10 -38.09 72.89
N ALA A 254 -20.38 -37.35 73.97
CA ALA A 254 -21.78 -37.19 74.38
C ALA A 254 -22.56 -36.40 73.30
N PRO A 255 -23.71 -36.88 72.78
CA PRO A 255 -24.64 -37.85 73.37
C PRO A 255 -24.65 -39.26 72.71
N ASP A 256 -23.53 -39.75 72.20
CA ASP A 256 -23.44 -41.06 71.54
C ASP A 256 -23.73 -42.24 72.49
N THR A 257 -24.06 -43.39 71.90
CA THR A 257 -24.27 -44.65 72.61
C THR A 257 -23.13 -45.63 72.35
N GLY A 258 -22.74 -46.42 73.36
CA GLY A 258 -21.65 -47.40 73.26
C GLY A 258 -22.11 -48.81 73.60
N THR A 259 -21.67 -49.79 72.82
CA THR A 259 -21.96 -51.22 73.03
C THR A 259 -20.70 -51.95 73.49
N TYR A 260 -20.82 -52.72 74.57
CA TYR A 260 -19.74 -53.40 75.28
C TYR A 260 -20.05 -54.89 75.44
N SER A 261 -19.09 -55.79 75.24
CA SER A 261 -19.33 -57.25 75.28
C SER A 261 -18.13 -58.07 75.72
N VAL A 262 -18.37 -59.32 76.12
CA VAL A 262 -17.34 -60.36 76.38
C VAL A 262 -17.76 -61.68 75.73
N ASN A 263 -16.81 -62.60 75.49
CA ASN A 263 -17.11 -63.91 74.91
C ASN A 263 -17.98 -64.76 75.86
N ALA A 264 -19.10 -65.28 75.36
CA ALA A 264 -20.02 -66.10 76.15
C ALA A 264 -19.47 -67.50 76.41
N MET A 265 -19.19 -67.82 77.68
CA MET A 265 -18.93 -69.19 78.12
C MET A 265 -20.24 -69.91 78.44
N ALA A 266 -20.37 -71.16 77.96
CA ALA A 266 -21.54 -71.98 78.23
C ALA A 266 -21.72 -72.25 79.74
N GLY A 267 -22.92 -71.98 80.26
CA GLY A 267 -23.25 -72.16 81.69
C GLY A 267 -22.89 -70.98 82.60
N VAL A 268 -22.43 -69.85 82.05
CA VAL A 268 -22.04 -68.64 82.80
C VAL A 268 -22.96 -67.47 82.47
N THR A 269 -23.46 -66.75 83.48
CA THR A 269 -24.19 -65.47 83.32
C THR A 269 -23.31 -64.29 83.71
N TYR A 270 -23.72 -63.05 83.43
CA TYR A 270 -22.87 -61.86 83.60
C TYR A 270 -23.60 -60.75 84.37
N THR A 271 -22.86 -59.86 85.00
CA THR A 271 -23.40 -58.69 85.71
C THR A 271 -22.54 -57.48 85.42
N TRP A 272 -23.16 -56.43 84.85
CA TRP A 272 -22.49 -55.19 84.47
C TRP A 272 -22.66 -54.10 85.52
N SER A 273 -21.60 -53.36 85.83
CA SER A 273 -21.55 -52.40 86.93
C SER A 273 -20.61 -51.21 86.68
N ALA A 274 -20.70 -50.21 87.57
CA ALA A 274 -19.88 -48.98 87.62
C ALA A 274 -20.16 -47.89 86.55
N LEU A 275 -21.43 -47.67 86.17
CA LEU A 275 -21.78 -46.49 85.36
C LEU A 275 -21.53 -45.17 86.13
N PRO A 276 -20.96 -44.13 85.49
CA PRO A 276 -20.84 -42.79 86.06
C PRO A 276 -22.18 -42.05 86.11
N ALA A 277 -22.25 -40.98 86.89
CA ALA A 277 -23.41 -40.10 86.91
C ALA A 277 -23.67 -39.48 85.53
N GLY A 278 -24.90 -39.62 85.03
CA GLY A 278 -25.31 -39.23 83.67
C GLY A 278 -25.53 -40.43 82.75
N ALA A 279 -24.63 -41.41 82.77
CA ALA A 279 -24.71 -42.58 81.91
C ALA A 279 -25.81 -43.57 82.35
N SER A 280 -26.46 -44.24 81.40
CA SER A 280 -27.53 -45.22 81.69
C SER A 280 -27.49 -46.44 80.77
N TYR A 281 -28.00 -47.58 81.25
CA TYR A 281 -28.14 -48.78 80.41
C TYR A 281 -29.39 -48.71 79.53
N ILE A 282 -29.22 -48.86 78.22
CA ILE A 282 -30.32 -48.93 77.27
C ILE A 282 -31.04 -50.28 77.46
N GLY A 283 -32.31 -50.23 77.89
CA GLY A 283 -33.10 -51.41 78.22
C GLY A 283 -32.94 -51.94 79.66
N GLY A 284 -32.18 -51.25 80.52
CA GLY A 284 -31.93 -51.67 81.91
C GLY A 284 -30.67 -52.54 82.07
N ALA A 285 -30.34 -52.90 83.32
CA ALA A 285 -29.10 -53.62 83.64
C ALA A 285 -29.11 -55.05 83.06
N PRO A 286 -28.18 -55.40 82.15
CA PRO A 286 -28.22 -56.68 81.44
C PRO A 286 -27.58 -57.81 82.25
N THR A 287 -28.15 -59.01 82.11
CA THR A 287 -27.64 -60.28 82.68
C THR A 287 -26.83 -61.12 81.67
N GLY A 288 -26.80 -60.69 80.41
CA GLY A 288 -26.07 -61.31 79.31
C GLY A 288 -24.65 -60.77 79.14
N ASN A 289 -23.89 -61.38 78.23
CA ASN A 289 -22.49 -61.05 77.94
C ASN A 289 -22.29 -59.73 77.14
N GLN A 290 -23.31 -58.87 77.08
CA GLN A 290 -23.30 -57.59 76.36
C GLN A 290 -24.11 -56.53 77.13
N ALA A 291 -23.67 -55.28 77.06
CA ALA A 291 -24.36 -54.11 77.58
C ALA A 291 -24.33 -52.95 76.57
N GLN A 292 -25.43 -52.21 76.47
CA GLN A 292 -25.50 -50.94 75.74
C GLN A 292 -25.64 -49.80 76.74
N ILE A 293 -24.83 -48.76 76.59
CA ILE A 293 -24.76 -47.61 77.49
C ILE A 293 -25.01 -46.34 76.67
N ASP A 294 -25.98 -45.55 77.11
CA ASP A 294 -26.19 -44.17 76.68
C ASP A 294 -25.30 -43.25 77.51
N TRP A 295 -24.53 -42.39 76.85
CA TRP A 295 -23.62 -41.42 77.47
C TRP A 295 -24.18 -40.00 77.51
N ALA A 296 -25.40 -39.78 76.98
CA ALA A 296 -26.08 -38.48 77.05
C ALA A 296 -26.12 -37.95 78.49
N GLY A 297 -25.74 -36.68 78.68
CA GLY A 297 -25.68 -36.05 80.01
C GLY A 297 -24.47 -36.44 80.87
N THR A 298 -23.55 -37.29 80.39
CA THR A 298 -22.28 -37.57 81.08
C THR A 298 -21.27 -36.44 80.82
N ALA A 299 -20.61 -35.94 81.87
CA ALA A 299 -19.57 -34.92 81.71
C ALA A 299 -18.30 -35.50 81.06
N PRO A 300 -17.46 -34.68 80.39
CA PRO A 300 -16.17 -35.13 79.87
C PRO A 300 -15.27 -35.67 80.99
N GLY A 301 -14.67 -36.85 80.78
CA GLY A 301 -13.96 -37.59 81.81
C GLY A 301 -13.58 -39.00 81.35
N THR A 302 -12.97 -39.80 82.22
CA THR A 302 -12.69 -41.22 81.94
C THR A 302 -13.25 -42.10 83.04
N TYR A 303 -14.02 -43.12 82.68
CA TYR A 303 -14.86 -43.90 83.60
C TYR A 303 -14.69 -45.42 83.39
N PRO A 304 -14.58 -46.22 84.46
CA PRO A 304 -14.42 -47.67 84.36
C PRO A 304 -15.77 -48.40 84.29
N ILE A 305 -15.94 -49.30 83.32
CA ILE A 305 -17.07 -50.24 83.24
C ILE A 305 -16.57 -51.63 83.63
N THR A 306 -17.28 -52.35 84.49
CA THR A 306 -16.87 -53.69 84.97
C THR A 306 -17.95 -54.73 84.72
N VAL A 307 -17.56 -55.89 84.18
CA VAL A 307 -18.41 -57.08 84.01
C VAL A 307 -17.91 -58.24 84.87
N THR A 308 -18.82 -58.82 85.64
CA THR A 308 -18.56 -59.95 86.55
C THR A 308 -19.23 -61.21 86.02
N PRO A 309 -18.50 -62.32 85.79
CA PRO A 309 -19.07 -63.62 85.43
C PRO A 309 -19.60 -64.36 86.67
N ASN A 310 -20.77 -65.01 86.54
CA ASN A 310 -21.39 -65.82 87.59
C ASN A 310 -21.54 -67.27 87.10
N GLY A 311 -20.91 -68.22 87.81
CA GLY A 311 -20.92 -69.65 87.46
C GLY A 311 -19.56 -70.32 87.68
N SER A 312 -19.40 -71.55 87.18
CA SER A 312 -18.10 -72.25 87.12
C SER A 312 -17.95 -72.96 85.77
N PHE A 313 -16.72 -73.06 85.26
CA PHE A 313 -16.40 -73.70 83.99
C PHE A 313 -15.36 -74.81 84.22
N CYS A 314 -15.67 -76.07 83.88
CA CYS A 314 -14.88 -77.24 84.33
C CYS A 314 -14.56 -77.23 85.86
N GLY A 315 -15.41 -76.61 86.69
CA GLY A 315 -15.20 -76.49 88.15
C GLY A 315 -14.26 -75.37 88.62
N ILE A 316 -13.79 -74.49 87.74
CA ILE A 316 -12.86 -73.38 88.07
C ILE A 316 -13.61 -72.09 88.42
N THR A 317 -12.99 -71.22 89.21
CA THR A 317 -13.51 -69.88 89.53
C THR A 317 -13.22 -68.89 88.40
N LEU A 318 -14.16 -67.97 88.13
CA LEU A 318 -14.06 -66.97 87.06
C LEU A 318 -13.90 -65.55 87.64
N ASN A 319 -12.93 -64.78 87.13
CA ASN A 319 -12.67 -63.40 87.59
C ASN A 319 -13.36 -62.33 86.71
N PRO A 320 -13.74 -61.15 87.26
CA PRO A 320 -14.27 -60.01 86.50
C PRO A 320 -13.28 -59.40 85.49
N ALA A 321 -13.81 -58.60 84.55
CA ALA A 321 -13.04 -57.78 83.61
C ALA A 321 -13.53 -56.32 83.60
N THR A 322 -12.64 -55.36 83.31
CA THR A 322 -12.91 -53.91 83.33
C THR A 322 -12.34 -53.22 82.09
N ILE A 323 -13.03 -52.18 81.59
CA ILE A 323 -12.56 -51.27 80.52
C ILE A 323 -12.73 -49.82 80.97
N ASN A 324 -11.79 -48.94 80.60
CA ASN A 324 -11.91 -47.49 80.79
C ASN A 324 -12.43 -46.83 79.51
N VAL A 325 -13.42 -45.96 79.64
CA VAL A 325 -14.04 -45.22 78.53
C VAL A 325 -13.90 -43.72 78.76
N THR A 326 -13.34 -43.01 77.79
CA THR A 326 -13.20 -41.55 77.82
C THR A 326 -14.38 -40.88 77.13
N VAL A 327 -15.15 -40.08 77.87
CA VAL A 327 -16.23 -39.23 77.35
C VAL A 327 -15.64 -37.87 76.97
N GLN A 328 -16.00 -37.37 75.80
CA GLN A 328 -15.58 -36.07 75.28
C GLN A 328 -16.80 -35.21 74.88
N ALA A 329 -16.60 -33.89 74.79
CA ALA A 329 -17.62 -32.93 74.36
C ALA A 329 -17.30 -32.38 72.95
N PRO A 330 -18.32 -31.97 72.17
CA PRO A 330 -18.12 -31.18 70.94
C PRO A 330 -17.34 -29.89 71.23
N GLY A 331 -16.45 -29.51 70.31
CA GLY A 331 -15.76 -28.23 70.36
C GLY A 331 -16.69 -27.04 70.04
N PRO A 332 -16.27 -25.79 70.32
CA PRO A 332 -16.96 -24.61 69.82
C PRO A 332 -16.97 -24.60 68.27
N PRO A 333 -17.92 -23.90 67.63
CA PRO A 333 -17.90 -23.73 66.18
C PRO A 333 -16.66 -22.95 65.73
N VAL A 334 -16.06 -23.38 64.62
CA VAL A 334 -14.96 -22.64 63.98
C VAL A 334 -15.51 -21.36 63.34
N THR A 335 -14.73 -20.27 63.33
CA THR A 335 -15.07 -19.03 62.62
C THR A 335 -13.89 -18.45 61.86
N ILE A 336 -14.18 -17.73 60.77
CA ILE A 336 -13.21 -16.94 59.99
C ILE A 336 -13.20 -15.50 60.51
N SER A 337 -12.02 -14.96 60.83
CA SER A 337 -11.88 -13.62 61.44
C SER A 337 -12.19 -12.44 60.51
N ALA A 338 -12.44 -12.69 59.23
CA ALA A 338 -12.67 -11.69 58.19
C ALA A 338 -14.13 -11.78 57.69
N THR A 339 -14.69 -10.65 57.29
CA THR A 339 -16.03 -10.57 56.68
C THR A 339 -15.94 -10.60 55.16
N ASP A 340 -17.02 -10.98 54.47
CA ASP A 340 -17.15 -10.89 53.01
C ASP A 340 -16.59 -9.56 52.49
N THR A 341 -15.64 -9.64 51.55
CA THR A 341 -14.80 -8.50 51.15
C THR A 341 -14.46 -8.57 49.67
N THR A 342 -14.49 -7.41 49.01
CA THR A 342 -13.95 -7.21 47.66
C THR A 342 -12.47 -6.87 47.73
N ILE A 343 -11.62 -7.65 47.07
CA ILE A 343 -10.19 -7.34 46.90
C ILE A 343 -9.92 -6.80 45.49
N CYS A 344 -8.90 -5.95 45.36
CA CYS A 344 -8.45 -5.47 44.07
C CYS A 344 -7.55 -6.50 43.38
N ASN A 345 -7.64 -6.61 42.06
CA ASN A 345 -6.89 -7.62 41.32
C ASN A 345 -5.37 -7.45 41.53
N GLY A 346 -4.68 -8.53 41.91
CA GLY A 346 -3.27 -8.52 42.32
C GLY A 346 -3.02 -8.23 43.82
N GLN A 347 -4.02 -7.77 44.59
CA GLN A 347 -3.97 -7.76 46.05
C GLN A 347 -4.39 -9.11 46.64
N SER A 348 -4.15 -9.28 47.94
CA SER A 348 -4.50 -10.49 48.67
C SER A 348 -5.06 -10.18 50.05
N VAL A 349 -6.04 -10.94 50.50
CA VAL A 349 -6.55 -10.90 51.88
C VAL A 349 -6.06 -12.12 52.66
N THR A 350 -5.83 -11.96 53.96
CA THR A 350 -5.49 -13.08 54.86
C THR A 350 -6.73 -13.51 55.61
N LEU A 351 -7.13 -14.77 55.42
CA LEU A 351 -8.21 -15.42 56.14
C LEU A 351 -7.60 -16.16 57.33
N THR A 352 -8.19 -16.04 58.52
CA THR A 352 -7.68 -16.70 59.75
C THR A 352 -8.82 -17.40 60.47
N SER A 353 -8.60 -18.68 60.78
CA SER A 353 -9.50 -19.51 61.60
C SER A 353 -9.35 -19.20 63.08
N SER A 354 -10.45 -19.28 63.83
CA SER A 354 -10.48 -19.30 65.29
C SER A 354 -9.62 -20.41 65.88
N ASP A 355 -9.51 -21.53 65.16
CA ASP A 355 -8.88 -22.76 65.62
C ASP A 355 -7.41 -22.79 65.19
N SER A 356 -6.51 -23.11 66.12
CA SER A 356 -5.06 -23.13 65.83
C SER A 356 -4.56 -24.41 65.14
N THR A 357 -5.35 -25.49 65.18
CA THR A 357 -5.01 -26.81 64.60
C THR A 357 -6.29 -27.50 64.10
N GLY A 358 -6.17 -28.49 63.21
CA GLY A 358 -7.31 -29.25 62.68
C GLY A 358 -8.02 -28.64 61.47
N ASN A 359 -7.62 -27.44 61.04
CA ASN A 359 -8.16 -26.76 59.86
C ASN A 359 -7.85 -27.49 58.55
N THR A 360 -8.79 -27.45 57.62
CA THR A 360 -8.64 -27.75 56.20
C THR A 360 -9.42 -26.72 55.40
N TRP A 361 -8.75 -25.98 54.54
CA TRP A 361 -9.35 -25.00 53.64
C TRP A 361 -9.64 -25.64 52.28
N ASN A 362 -10.75 -25.24 51.64
CA ASN A 362 -11.16 -25.72 50.30
C ASN A 362 -10.31 -25.18 49.12
N THR A 363 -9.05 -24.81 49.39
CA THR A 363 -8.08 -24.38 48.37
C THR A 363 -7.58 -25.56 47.53
N VAL A 364 -6.92 -25.26 46.40
CA VAL A 364 -6.30 -26.28 45.53
C VAL A 364 -4.80 -25.98 45.38
N PRO A 365 -3.89 -26.79 45.97
CA PRO A 365 -4.16 -27.92 46.87
C PRO A 365 -4.75 -27.48 48.22
N PRO A 366 -5.48 -28.35 48.96
CA PRO A 366 -6.03 -28.01 50.27
C PRO A 366 -4.94 -27.61 51.27
N GLN A 367 -5.15 -26.50 51.97
CA GLN A 367 -4.24 -25.98 52.98
C GLN A 367 -4.76 -26.26 54.40
N THR A 368 -3.85 -26.51 55.34
CA THR A 368 -4.20 -26.92 56.72
C THR A 368 -3.69 -25.95 57.81
N THR A 369 -3.21 -24.78 57.40
CA THR A 369 -2.73 -23.73 58.31
C THR A 369 -3.89 -22.98 58.96
N GLN A 370 -3.66 -22.40 60.15
CA GLN A 370 -4.66 -21.54 60.81
C GLN A 370 -5.05 -20.33 59.95
N SER A 371 -4.08 -19.75 59.23
CA SER A 371 -4.31 -18.66 58.29
C SER A 371 -3.90 -19.06 56.87
N ILE A 372 -4.62 -18.54 55.88
CA ILE A 372 -4.26 -18.62 54.46
C ILE A 372 -4.32 -17.22 53.84
N THR A 373 -3.49 -16.98 52.83
CA THR A 373 -3.52 -15.74 52.04
C THR A 373 -4.08 -16.05 50.66
N VAL A 374 -5.16 -15.35 50.28
CA VAL A 374 -5.90 -15.60 49.05
C VAL A 374 -5.96 -14.34 48.18
N ASN A 375 -5.77 -14.51 46.88
CA ASN A 375 -5.72 -13.43 45.87
C ASN A 375 -6.69 -13.67 44.70
N THR A 376 -7.40 -14.80 44.68
CA THR A 376 -8.41 -15.15 43.67
C THR A 376 -9.83 -14.98 44.24
N PRO A 377 -10.80 -14.51 43.44
CA PRO A 377 -12.20 -14.51 43.86
C PRO A 377 -12.72 -15.94 44.04
N GLY A 378 -13.60 -16.15 45.01
CA GLY A 378 -14.17 -17.45 45.32
C GLY A 378 -14.82 -17.51 46.70
N VAL A 379 -15.54 -18.59 46.95
CA VAL A 379 -16.05 -18.94 48.28
C VAL A 379 -15.00 -19.80 48.97
N TYR A 380 -14.42 -19.29 50.04
CA TYR A 380 -13.46 -20.02 50.87
C TYR A 380 -14.18 -20.61 52.07
N ILE A 381 -13.92 -21.89 52.34
CA ILE A 381 -14.52 -22.66 53.42
C ILE A 381 -13.38 -23.20 54.25
N VAL A 382 -13.38 -22.91 55.56
CA VAL A 382 -12.55 -23.61 56.53
C VAL A 382 -13.39 -24.71 57.16
N THR A 383 -12.84 -25.92 57.24
CA THR A 383 -13.40 -27.02 58.03
C THR A 383 -12.40 -27.37 59.11
N SER A 384 -12.79 -27.27 60.39
CA SER A 384 -11.98 -27.70 61.53
C SER A 384 -12.46 -29.06 62.01
N ALA A 385 -11.55 -30.04 62.07
CA ALA A 385 -11.82 -31.36 62.60
C ALA A 385 -11.42 -31.44 64.08
N ALA A 386 -12.42 -31.45 64.97
CA ALA A 386 -12.26 -31.73 66.39
C ALA A 386 -12.49 -33.23 66.68
N ALA A 387 -12.08 -33.69 67.87
CA ALA A 387 -12.22 -35.09 68.26
C ALA A 387 -13.67 -35.60 68.28
N CYS A 388 -14.65 -34.69 68.43
CA CYS A 388 -16.09 -34.99 68.44
C CYS A 388 -16.87 -34.36 67.27
N GLY A 389 -16.24 -34.19 66.11
CA GLY A 389 -16.90 -33.81 64.86
C GLY A 389 -16.22 -32.69 64.09
N THR A 390 -16.74 -32.40 62.91
CA THR A 390 -16.26 -31.31 62.04
C THR A 390 -17.17 -30.08 62.16
N SER A 391 -16.57 -28.92 62.38
CA SER A 391 -17.23 -27.61 62.22
C SER A 391 -16.71 -26.93 60.95
N SER A 392 -17.51 -26.06 60.34
CA SER A 392 -17.10 -25.31 59.14
C SER A 392 -17.67 -23.90 59.12
N ASP A 393 -16.92 -22.96 58.58
CA ASP A 393 -17.33 -21.59 58.32
C ASP A 393 -16.92 -21.13 56.90
N THR A 394 -17.61 -20.12 56.37
CA THR A 394 -17.55 -19.72 54.96
C THR A 394 -17.40 -18.22 54.77
N ILE A 395 -16.53 -17.80 53.85
CA ILE A 395 -16.36 -16.40 53.45
C ILE A 395 -16.36 -16.27 51.92
N THR A 396 -17.01 -15.23 51.41
CA THR A 396 -17.02 -14.88 49.99
C THR A 396 -16.01 -13.77 49.72
N ILE A 397 -15.01 -14.06 48.88
CA ILE A 397 -14.09 -13.06 48.35
C ILE A 397 -14.47 -12.76 46.90
N SER A 398 -14.79 -11.51 46.61
CA SER A 398 -14.99 -11.01 45.25
C SER A 398 -13.74 -10.24 44.80
N SER A 399 -13.52 -10.16 43.48
CA SER A 399 -12.41 -9.40 42.91
C SER A 399 -12.93 -8.26 42.04
N LEU A 400 -12.40 -7.06 42.23
CA LEU A 400 -12.67 -5.90 41.39
C LEU A 400 -11.39 -5.46 40.66
N ASN A 401 -11.52 -5.07 39.41
CA ASN A 401 -10.44 -4.46 38.64
C ASN A 401 -10.47 -2.94 38.82
N SER A 402 -9.33 -2.27 38.60
CA SER A 402 -9.34 -0.84 38.26
C SER A 402 -10.27 -0.61 37.05
N PRO A 403 -10.94 0.55 36.93
CA PRO A 403 -11.93 0.77 35.89
C PRO A 403 -11.28 0.65 34.50
N ALA A 404 -11.92 -0.13 33.63
CA ALA A 404 -11.53 -0.25 32.24
C ALA A 404 -12.33 0.78 31.45
N ILE A 405 -11.67 1.87 31.07
CA ILE A 405 -12.26 2.99 30.34
C ILE A 405 -11.83 2.93 28.88
N ASN A 406 -12.79 3.16 27.97
CA ASN A 406 -12.57 3.31 26.54
C ASN A 406 -13.72 4.16 25.96
N LEU A 407 -13.42 5.40 25.59
CA LEU A 407 -14.33 6.38 25.00
C LEU A 407 -14.54 6.17 23.48
N GLY A 408 -13.81 5.23 22.89
CA GLY A 408 -13.78 4.96 21.46
C GLY A 408 -12.53 5.50 20.78
N ASN A 409 -12.41 5.26 19.47
CA ASN A 409 -11.34 5.82 18.65
C ASN A 409 -11.59 7.32 18.38
N ASP A 410 -10.52 8.07 18.11
CA ASP A 410 -10.61 9.43 17.55
C ASP A 410 -11.60 9.48 16.38
N THR A 411 -12.52 10.44 16.44
CA THR A 411 -13.72 10.45 15.60
C THR A 411 -13.83 11.74 14.81
N ILE A 412 -13.97 11.59 13.49
CA ILE A 412 -14.33 12.70 12.60
C ILE A 412 -15.86 12.81 12.55
N VAL A 413 -16.37 14.01 12.80
CA VAL A 413 -17.80 14.32 12.72
C VAL A 413 -18.02 15.37 11.64
N CYS A 414 -19.11 15.24 10.90
CA CYS A 414 -19.40 16.08 9.74
C CYS A 414 -20.32 17.24 10.09
N THR A 415 -20.12 18.38 9.42
CA THR A 415 -20.96 19.58 9.55
C THR A 415 -22.47 19.31 9.38
N PRO A 416 -23.36 20.08 10.05
CA PRO A 416 -23.08 21.34 10.75
C PRO A 416 -22.73 21.23 12.23
N ASN A 417 -23.12 20.15 12.91
CA ASN A 417 -23.12 20.09 14.38
C ASN A 417 -22.40 18.84 14.90
N ILE A 418 -21.58 18.99 15.95
CA ILE A 418 -21.13 17.84 16.74
C ILE A 418 -22.19 17.55 17.81
N ASN A 419 -22.56 16.28 17.94
CA ASN A 419 -23.39 15.78 19.03
C ASN A 419 -22.97 14.33 19.32
N VAL A 420 -21.80 14.17 19.94
CA VAL A 420 -21.24 12.85 20.30
C VAL A 420 -21.44 12.65 21.80
N VAL A 421 -22.18 11.61 22.18
CA VAL A 421 -22.33 11.22 23.58
C VAL A 421 -21.21 10.24 23.92
N LEU A 422 -20.27 10.69 24.75
CA LEU A 422 -19.21 9.88 25.34
C LEU A 422 -19.76 9.23 26.61
N ASP A 423 -19.53 7.93 26.79
CA ASP A 423 -19.93 7.16 27.98
C ASP A 423 -18.69 6.54 28.62
N ALA A 424 -18.41 6.93 29.87
CA ALA A 424 -17.28 6.40 30.63
C ALA A 424 -17.50 4.96 31.15
N GLN A 425 -18.70 4.40 30.94
CA GLN A 425 -19.14 3.09 31.41
C GLN A 425 -18.95 2.96 32.94
N ASN A 426 -18.56 1.78 33.46
CA ASN A 426 -18.11 1.60 34.85
C ASN A 426 -19.10 2.07 35.95
N ALA A 427 -20.40 1.77 35.79
CA ALA A 427 -21.45 2.13 36.74
C ALA A 427 -21.10 1.84 38.21
N GLY A 428 -21.20 2.86 39.08
CA GLY A 428 -20.80 2.81 40.48
C GLY A 428 -19.41 3.39 40.78
N ALA A 429 -18.63 3.71 39.75
CA ALA A 429 -17.42 4.53 39.87
C ALA A 429 -17.75 6.04 40.03
N THR A 430 -16.75 6.83 40.39
CA THR A 430 -16.78 8.30 40.27
C THR A 430 -16.07 8.74 39.00
N TYR A 431 -16.58 9.80 38.37
CA TYR A 431 -16.08 10.33 37.09
C TYR A 431 -15.61 11.76 37.28
N LEU A 432 -14.57 12.16 36.54
CA LEU A 432 -14.11 13.55 36.45
C LEU A 432 -13.72 13.85 35.00
N TRP A 433 -14.56 14.60 34.30
CA TRP A 433 -14.30 15.07 32.94
C TRP A 433 -13.43 16.32 32.93
N GLN A 434 -12.87 16.66 31.76
CA GLN A 434 -12.03 17.85 31.55
C GLN A 434 -12.67 19.20 31.93
N ASN A 435 -14.00 19.26 32.09
CA ASN A 435 -14.75 20.44 32.55
C ASN A 435 -15.16 20.38 34.04
N SER A 436 -14.57 19.46 34.81
CA SER A 436 -14.90 19.16 36.22
C SER A 436 -16.31 18.60 36.47
N SER A 437 -17.02 18.14 35.42
CA SER A 437 -18.30 17.45 35.61
C SER A 437 -18.11 15.99 36.04
N THR A 438 -19.10 15.44 36.75
CA THR A 438 -19.02 14.12 37.40
C THR A 438 -20.09 13.13 36.92
N SER A 439 -20.73 13.41 35.78
CA SER A 439 -21.70 12.51 35.16
C SER A 439 -20.99 11.33 34.49
N GLN A 440 -21.63 10.16 34.40
CA GLN A 440 -21.07 9.01 33.67
C GLN A 440 -20.89 9.31 32.16
N THR A 441 -21.79 10.12 31.60
CA THR A 441 -21.77 10.52 30.20
C THR A 441 -21.43 12.00 30.03
N PHE A 442 -20.86 12.33 28.88
CA PHE A 442 -20.53 13.69 28.47
C PHE A 442 -20.91 13.91 27.00
N THR A 443 -21.65 14.97 26.69
CA THR A 443 -21.98 15.31 25.29
C THR A 443 -20.98 16.31 24.75
N ALA A 444 -20.14 15.87 23.81
CA ALA A 444 -19.29 16.75 23.03
C ALA A 444 -20.11 17.48 21.95
N THR A 445 -19.99 18.81 21.92
CA THR A 445 -20.69 19.73 20.99
C THR A 445 -19.75 20.61 20.19
N THR A 446 -18.43 20.51 20.42
CA THR A 446 -17.37 21.28 19.78
C THR A 446 -16.21 20.34 19.40
N PRO A 447 -15.36 20.67 18.42
CA PRO A 447 -14.16 19.89 18.17
C PRO A 447 -13.13 20.11 19.28
N GLY A 448 -12.33 19.08 19.59
CA GLY A 448 -11.32 19.11 20.63
C GLY A 448 -11.01 17.74 21.23
N THR A 449 -10.07 17.70 22.17
CA THR A 449 -9.78 16.50 22.97
C THR A 449 -10.66 16.49 24.22
N TYR A 450 -11.35 15.37 24.42
CA TYR A 450 -12.16 15.07 25.60
C TYR A 450 -11.47 13.97 26.40
N TYR A 451 -11.57 14.05 27.74
CA TYR A 451 -11.00 13.01 28.60
C TYR A 451 -11.81 12.87 29.89
N VAL A 452 -11.78 11.66 30.45
CA VAL A 452 -12.38 11.35 31.75
C VAL A 452 -11.39 10.58 32.60
N GLU A 453 -11.29 10.96 33.87
CA GLU A 453 -10.74 10.10 34.92
C GLU A 453 -11.88 9.34 35.58
N VAL A 454 -11.82 8.01 35.57
CA VAL A 454 -12.77 7.13 36.25
C VAL A 454 -12.06 6.53 37.45
N THR A 455 -12.67 6.63 38.64
CA THR A 455 -12.10 6.11 39.89
C THR A 455 -13.05 5.14 40.56
N ASN A 456 -12.54 3.98 40.98
CA ASN A 456 -13.25 3.05 41.85
C ASN A 456 -12.37 2.66 43.06
N LEU A 457 -12.84 1.71 43.88
CA LEU A 457 -12.12 1.22 45.07
C LEU A 457 -10.67 0.74 44.77
N CYS A 458 -10.40 0.34 43.53
CA CYS A 458 -9.15 -0.26 43.09
C CYS A 458 -8.23 0.66 42.27
N GLY A 459 -8.54 1.95 42.22
CA GLY A 459 -7.70 2.98 41.60
C GLY A 459 -8.46 3.86 40.61
N SER A 460 -7.73 4.81 40.03
CA SER A 460 -8.21 5.61 38.91
C SER A 460 -7.55 5.20 37.60
N ASN A 461 -8.25 5.47 36.50
CA ASN A 461 -7.76 5.26 35.14
C ASN A 461 -8.34 6.36 34.23
N THR A 462 -7.60 6.75 33.20
CA THR A 462 -7.98 7.84 32.30
C THR A 462 -8.03 7.36 30.86
N ASP A 463 -8.94 7.93 30.08
CA ASP A 463 -8.92 7.79 28.63
C ASP A 463 -9.22 9.12 27.92
N THR A 464 -8.79 9.22 26.67
CA THR A 464 -8.87 10.44 25.85
C THR A 464 -9.41 10.13 24.46
N ILE A 465 -10.32 10.95 23.95
CA ILE A 465 -10.80 10.91 22.57
C ILE A 465 -10.66 12.28 21.93
N HIS A 466 -10.10 12.34 20.72
CA HIS A 466 -10.05 13.54 19.90
C HIS A 466 -11.20 13.56 18.90
N ILE A 467 -12.00 14.63 18.92
CA ILE A 467 -13.14 14.83 18.01
C ILE A 467 -12.80 15.99 17.07
N VAL A 468 -12.79 15.71 15.77
CA VAL A 468 -12.52 16.70 14.72
C VAL A 468 -13.80 16.98 13.93
N LEU A 469 -14.14 18.25 13.77
CA LEU A 469 -15.19 18.68 12.84
C LEU A 469 -14.60 18.77 11.43
N GLN A 470 -15.15 18.02 10.49
CA GLN A 470 -14.77 18.09 9.08
C GLN A 470 -15.95 18.57 8.22
N ASN A 471 -15.64 19.44 7.26
CA ASN A 471 -16.62 20.00 6.33
C ASN A 471 -16.76 19.08 5.09
N LEU A 472 -17.90 19.19 4.41
CA LEU A 472 -18.02 18.72 3.02
C LEU A 472 -16.97 19.41 2.13
N PRO A 473 -16.40 18.73 1.11
CA PRO A 473 -15.47 19.35 0.17
C PRO A 473 -16.10 20.57 -0.51
N GLN A 474 -15.45 21.72 -0.39
CA GLN A 474 -15.85 22.94 -1.12
C GLN A 474 -15.05 22.95 -2.41
N VAL A 475 -15.73 22.67 -3.53
CA VAL A 475 -15.12 22.59 -4.86
C VAL A 475 -15.46 23.87 -5.61
N ASN A 476 -14.44 24.51 -6.20
CA ASN A 476 -14.60 25.68 -7.04
C ASN A 476 -13.47 25.68 -8.08
N LEU A 477 -13.82 25.37 -9.33
CA LEU A 477 -12.93 25.35 -10.48
C LEU A 477 -12.73 26.74 -11.11
N GLY A 478 -13.44 27.76 -10.60
CA GLY A 478 -13.44 29.12 -11.10
C GLY A 478 -14.73 29.47 -11.84
N VAL A 479 -14.70 30.59 -12.58
CA VAL A 479 -15.78 31.01 -13.47
C VAL A 479 -15.56 30.50 -14.89
N ASP A 480 -16.63 30.29 -15.65
CA ASP A 480 -16.57 29.98 -17.08
C ASP A 480 -15.64 30.97 -17.81
N SER A 481 -14.69 30.44 -18.57
CA SER A 481 -13.51 31.19 -19.02
C SER A 481 -13.28 31.05 -20.53
N LEU A 482 -12.91 32.16 -21.17
CA LEU A 482 -12.36 32.20 -22.52
C LEU A 482 -10.82 32.29 -22.43
N ILE A 483 -10.13 31.31 -23.01
CA ILE A 483 -8.67 31.27 -23.10
C ILE A 483 -8.26 31.73 -24.50
N CYS A 484 -7.37 32.73 -24.54
CA CYS A 484 -6.96 33.40 -25.77
C CYS A 484 -5.50 33.11 -26.15
N GLY A 485 -5.27 32.78 -27.42
CA GLY A 485 -3.94 32.54 -27.98
C GLY A 485 -3.45 31.08 -27.84
N PRO A 486 -2.15 30.80 -28.00
CA PRO A 486 -1.62 29.42 -28.04
C PRO A 486 -1.48 28.78 -26.64
N VAL A 487 -2.16 29.31 -25.62
CA VAL A 487 -1.90 29.00 -24.20
C VAL A 487 -2.65 27.74 -23.75
N MET A 488 -2.37 26.63 -24.44
CA MET A 488 -2.86 25.30 -24.11
C MET A 488 -1.66 24.33 -23.99
N PRO A 489 -1.68 23.38 -23.05
CA PRO A 489 -2.80 23.05 -22.16
C PRO A 489 -2.98 23.99 -20.97
N PHE A 490 -4.21 24.07 -20.46
CA PHE A 490 -4.59 24.80 -19.25
C PHE A 490 -4.83 23.81 -18.09
N LEU A 491 -4.49 24.17 -16.84
CA LEU A 491 -4.59 23.27 -15.69
C LEU A 491 -5.70 23.72 -14.74
N LEU A 492 -6.72 22.86 -14.56
CA LEU A 492 -7.71 22.98 -13.49
C LEU A 492 -7.18 22.28 -12.23
N ASP A 493 -7.43 22.87 -11.07
CA ASP A 493 -7.11 22.30 -9.75
C ASP A 493 -8.36 22.35 -8.87
N ALA A 494 -8.76 21.20 -8.32
CA ALA A 494 -9.90 21.11 -7.41
C ALA A 494 -9.61 21.62 -5.98
N GLN A 495 -8.35 21.92 -5.64
CA GLN A 495 -7.88 22.56 -4.39
C GLN A 495 -8.26 21.88 -3.06
N ASN A 496 -8.61 20.58 -3.08
CA ASN A 496 -9.06 19.82 -1.90
C ASN A 496 -8.07 18.69 -1.52
N PRO A 497 -6.81 19.00 -1.13
CA PRO A 497 -5.77 17.99 -0.92
C PRO A 497 -6.17 16.91 0.09
N GLY A 498 -5.89 15.65 -0.23
CA GLY A 498 -6.25 14.48 0.58
C GLY A 498 -7.69 13.96 0.38
N ALA A 499 -8.51 14.63 -0.44
CA ALA A 499 -9.77 14.07 -0.92
C ALA A 499 -9.55 13.06 -2.08
N THR A 500 -10.60 12.34 -2.45
CA THR A 500 -10.65 11.59 -3.72
C THR A 500 -11.37 12.40 -4.80
N TYR A 501 -10.94 12.25 -6.05
CA TYR A 501 -11.44 13.02 -7.19
C TYR A 501 -12.01 12.08 -8.24
N LEU A 502 -13.02 12.54 -8.98
CA LEU A 502 -13.57 11.89 -10.16
C LEU A 502 -13.94 12.96 -11.19
N TRP A 503 -13.12 13.09 -12.23
CA TRP A 503 -13.37 13.97 -13.37
C TRP A 503 -14.29 13.33 -14.40
N GLN A 504 -14.76 14.11 -15.38
CA GLN A 504 -15.65 13.67 -16.45
C GLN A 504 -15.11 12.51 -17.32
N ASP A 505 -13.79 12.30 -17.35
CA ASP A 505 -13.12 11.20 -18.06
C ASP A 505 -12.88 9.94 -17.18
N ASN A 506 -13.30 9.98 -15.92
CA ASN A 506 -13.01 9.02 -14.85
C ASN A 506 -11.57 9.04 -14.30
N SER A 507 -10.77 10.08 -14.60
CA SER A 507 -9.49 10.29 -13.92
C SER A 507 -9.68 10.75 -12.47
N SER A 508 -8.66 10.50 -11.63
CA SER A 508 -8.73 10.67 -10.16
C SER A 508 -7.62 11.54 -9.56
N ASN A 509 -6.91 12.30 -10.39
CA ASN A 509 -5.91 13.28 -9.92
C ASN A 509 -6.61 14.53 -9.34
N GLN A 510 -5.93 15.25 -8.44
CA GLN A 510 -6.42 16.54 -7.94
C GLN A 510 -6.59 17.59 -9.06
N THR A 511 -5.73 17.51 -10.07
CA THR A 511 -5.66 18.45 -11.18
C THR A 511 -6.05 17.80 -12.50
N PHE A 512 -6.71 18.55 -13.38
CA PHE A 512 -7.08 18.11 -14.73
C PHE A 512 -6.45 19.02 -15.79
N THR A 513 -5.90 18.40 -16.84
CA THR A 513 -5.24 19.11 -17.94
C THR A 513 -6.23 19.27 -19.10
N VAL A 514 -6.68 20.50 -19.31
CA VAL A 514 -7.60 20.90 -20.38
C VAL A 514 -6.80 21.07 -21.67
N THR A 515 -7.17 20.32 -22.71
CA THR A 515 -6.56 20.37 -24.06
C THR A 515 -7.43 21.04 -25.11
N ASP A 516 -8.73 21.11 -24.90
CA ASP A 516 -9.74 21.52 -25.89
C ASP A 516 -10.83 22.38 -25.25
N SER A 517 -11.71 22.98 -26.07
CA SER A 517 -12.93 23.64 -25.56
C SER A 517 -13.95 22.60 -25.09
N GLY A 518 -14.61 22.85 -23.95
CA GLY A 518 -15.62 21.93 -23.43
C GLY A 518 -16.12 22.25 -22.02
N THR A 519 -17.04 21.41 -21.54
CA THR A 519 -17.50 21.40 -20.14
C THR A 519 -16.63 20.42 -19.34
N TYR A 520 -16.03 20.90 -18.27
CA TYR A 520 -15.21 20.12 -17.34
C TYR A 520 -15.89 20.10 -15.97
N TYR A 521 -15.89 18.96 -15.29
CA TYR A 521 -16.49 18.84 -13.97
C TYR A 521 -15.75 17.81 -13.12
N VAL A 522 -15.72 18.04 -11.82
CA VAL A 522 -15.12 17.14 -10.85
C VAL A 522 -16.09 16.87 -9.70
N ALA A 523 -16.19 15.61 -9.30
CA ALA A 523 -16.73 15.22 -8.01
C ALA A 523 -15.56 15.00 -7.05
N VAL A 524 -15.59 15.67 -5.90
CA VAL A 524 -14.57 15.56 -4.86
C VAL A 524 -15.21 14.98 -3.62
N SER A 525 -14.70 13.84 -3.15
CA SER A 525 -15.27 13.11 -2.02
C SER A 525 -14.30 13.04 -0.84
N ASN A 526 -14.84 13.17 0.37
CA ASN A 526 -14.15 12.87 1.62
C ASN A 526 -15.07 12.01 2.52
N VAL A 527 -14.65 11.74 3.75
CA VAL A 527 -15.43 10.93 4.71
C VAL A 527 -16.83 11.50 5.04
N CYS A 528 -17.07 12.78 4.76
CA CYS A 528 -18.34 13.48 5.03
C CYS A 528 -19.29 13.57 3.83
N GLY A 529 -18.85 13.21 2.62
CA GLY A 529 -19.68 13.25 1.43
C GLY A 529 -18.93 13.78 0.20
N THR A 530 -19.68 14.28 -0.79
CA THR A 530 -19.15 14.67 -2.09
C THR A 530 -19.57 16.08 -2.47
N GLY A 531 -18.59 16.96 -2.67
CA GLY A 531 -18.77 18.22 -3.38
C GLY A 531 -18.65 18.01 -4.89
N ARG A 532 -19.25 18.90 -5.68
CA ARG A 532 -19.16 18.91 -7.15
C ARG A 532 -19.05 20.33 -7.64
N ASP A 533 -18.32 20.52 -8.73
CA ASP A 533 -18.34 21.78 -9.48
C ASP A 533 -18.15 21.55 -10.98
N THR A 534 -18.50 22.55 -11.80
CA THR A 534 -18.51 22.49 -13.27
C THR A 534 -18.07 23.82 -13.87
N ILE A 535 -17.16 23.78 -14.84
CA ILE A 535 -16.64 24.95 -15.55
C ILE A 535 -16.71 24.73 -17.08
N HIS A 536 -17.07 25.76 -17.82
CA HIS A 536 -17.00 25.80 -19.28
C HIS A 536 -15.75 26.55 -19.72
N ILE A 537 -14.91 25.87 -20.49
CA ILE A 537 -13.73 26.47 -21.12
C ILE A 537 -14.01 26.63 -22.62
N ARG A 538 -13.89 27.86 -23.12
CA ARG A 538 -13.81 28.16 -24.54
C ARG A 538 -12.38 28.56 -24.88
N HIS A 539 -11.87 28.11 -26.02
CA HIS A 539 -10.53 28.44 -26.51
C HIS A 539 -10.65 29.09 -27.89
N GLN A 540 -10.03 30.25 -28.06
CA GLN A 540 -9.97 30.95 -29.34
C GLN A 540 -8.56 31.50 -29.58
N LEU A 541 -8.18 31.60 -30.85
CA LEU A 541 -6.94 32.24 -31.27
C LEU A 541 -7.15 33.75 -31.44
N VAL A 542 -6.11 34.53 -31.16
CA VAL A 542 -6.09 35.96 -31.50
C VAL A 542 -6.09 36.08 -33.03
N PRO A 543 -6.89 36.98 -33.64
CA PRO A 543 -6.95 37.14 -35.09
C PRO A 543 -5.57 37.44 -35.68
N GLN A 544 -5.34 36.98 -36.91
CA GLN A 544 -4.18 37.30 -37.72
C GLN A 544 -4.66 37.59 -39.15
N VAL A 545 -4.18 38.66 -39.76
CA VAL A 545 -4.57 39.09 -41.10
C VAL A 545 -3.35 39.54 -41.90
N ASN A 546 -3.35 39.25 -43.21
CA ASN A 546 -2.32 39.66 -44.16
C ASN A 546 -2.98 39.79 -45.55
N LEU A 547 -3.00 41.00 -46.10
CA LEU A 547 -3.61 41.37 -47.38
C LEU A 547 -2.65 41.24 -48.57
N GLY A 548 -1.38 40.92 -48.32
CA GLY A 548 -0.33 40.83 -49.32
C GLY A 548 0.52 42.11 -49.45
N SER A 549 1.35 42.17 -50.49
CA SER A 549 2.23 43.30 -50.77
C SER A 549 1.58 44.35 -51.67
N ASP A 550 1.87 45.63 -51.43
CA ASP A 550 1.46 46.78 -52.26
C ASP A 550 1.57 46.48 -53.77
N THR A 551 0.52 46.83 -54.51
CA THR A 551 0.31 46.44 -55.91
C THR A 551 0.22 47.67 -56.81
N THR A 552 0.83 47.59 -58.00
CA THR A 552 0.78 48.66 -59.01
C THR A 552 -0.07 48.23 -60.20
N VAL A 553 -0.94 49.12 -60.68
CA VAL A 553 -1.84 48.89 -61.82
C VAL A 553 -1.70 49.99 -62.88
N CYS A 554 -2.09 49.71 -64.12
CA CYS A 554 -1.90 50.64 -65.24
C CYS A 554 -3.16 51.47 -65.51
N VAL A 555 -3.01 52.79 -65.60
CA VAL A 555 -4.10 53.71 -65.95
C VAL A 555 -4.73 53.30 -67.29
N GLY A 556 -6.06 53.19 -67.32
CA GLY A 556 -6.82 52.78 -68.50
C GLY A 556 -7.00 51.26 -68.66
N THR A 557 -6.37 50.43 -67.82
CA THR A 557 -6.64 48.97 -67.78
C THR A 557 -7.73 48.63 -66.77
N THR A 558 -8.55 47.62 -67.08
CA THR A 558 -9.46 47.03 -66.10
C THR A 558 -8.71 45.96 -65.28
N PHE A 559 -8.83 46.02 -63.96
CA PHE A 559 -8.30 45.00 -63.06
C PHE A 559 -9.35 44.60 -62.03
N ALA A 560 -9.20 43.39 -61.48
CA ALA A 560 -10.01 42.89 -60.38
C ALA A 560 -9.14 42.04 -59.47
N MET A 561 -9.18 42.34 -58.17
CA MET A 561 -8.48 41.62 -57.11
C MET A 561 -9.51 41.27 -56.02
N LEU A 562 -9.27 40.18 -55.27
CA LEU A 562 -10.11 39.79 -54.15
C LEU A 562 -9.22 39.66 -52.91
N LEU A 563 -9.39 40.57 -51.96
CA LEU A 563 -8.72 40.51 -50.66
C LEU A 563 -9.48 39.54 -49.76
N ASN A 564 -8.76 38.76 -48.96
CA ASN A 564 -9.33 37.77 -48.05
C ASN A 564 -8.70 37.91 -46.67
N ALA A 565 -9.50 38.28 -45.69
CA ALA A 565 -9.11 38.49 -44.29
C ALA A 565 -9.58 37.35 -43.37
N GLY A 566 -10.17 36.29 -43.94
CA GLY A 566 -10.97 35.31 -43.22
C GLY A 566 -10.27 34.61 -42.06
N PHE A 567 -10.85 34.74 -40.86
CA PHE A 567 -10.40 34.12 -39.62
C PHE A 567 -11.60 33.51 -38.86
N PRO A 568 -11.47 32.32 -38.23
CA PRO A 568 -12.58 31.70 -37.49
C PRO A 568 -13.14 32.59 -36.37
N ASP A 569 -14.47 32.62 -36.25
CA ASP A 569 -15.22 33.40 -35.26
C ASP A 569 -14.90 34.92 -35.21
N ALA A 570 -14.26 35.46 -36.25
CA ALA A 570 -13.95 36.88 -36.35
C ALA A 570 -15.02 37.68 -37.10
N THR A 571 -15.13 38.94 -36.71
CA THR A 571 -15.82 40.01 -37.44
C THR A 571 -14.80 40.87 -38.19
N TYR A 572 -15.25 41.54 -39.24
CA TYR A 572 -14.40 42.31 -40.15
C TYR A 572 -14.95 43.73 -40.27
N GLN A 573 -14.06 44.71 -40.37
CA GLN A 573 -14.41 46.08 -40.74
C GLN A 573 -13.39 46.61 -41.75
N TRP A 574 -13.80 46.74 -43.01
CA TRP A 574 -12.98 47.32 -44.07
C TRP A 574 -13.06 48.85 -44.08
N GLN A 575 -12.15 49.50 -44.81
CA GLN A 575 -12.13 50.97 -45.00
C GLN A 575 -13.44 51.57 -45.55
N ASP A 576 -14.28 50.77 -46.22
CA ASP A 576 -15.58 51.17 -46.76
C ASP A 576 -16.77 50.87 -45.82
N ASN A 577 -16.50 50.36 -44.61
CA ASN A 577 -17.46 49.86 -43.63
C ASN A 577 -18.20 48.55 -44.03
N SER A 578 -17.73 47.84 -45.05
CA SER A 578 -18.19 46.47 -45.30
C SER A 578 -17.64 45.50 -44.26
N THR A 579 -18.36 44.39 -44.05
CA THR A 579 -18.11 43.43 -42.95
C THR A 579 -17.93 41.98 -43.41
N ASN A 580 -17.80 41.75 -44.72
CA ASN A 580 -17.52 40.43 -45.27
C ASN A 580 -16.05 40.06 -45.04
N ALA A 581 -15.75 38.76 -44.90
CA ALA A 581 -14.37 38.26 -44.83
C ALA A 581 -13.54 38.52 -46.11
N VAL A 582 -14.20 38.87 -47.22
CA VAL A 582 -13.59 39.14 -48.51
C VAL A 582 -14.05 40.48 -49.09
N LEU A 583 -13.13 41.22 -49.72
CA LEU A 583 -13.38 42.51 -50.37
C LEU A 583 -12.91 42.48 -51.84
N PRO A 584 -13.82 42.68 -52.81
CA PRO A 584 -13.44 42.84 -54.22
C PRO A 584 -12.91 44.27 -54.47
N VAL A 585 -11.73 44.35 -55.09
CA VAL A 585 -11.01 45.59 -55.40
C VAL A 585 -10.91 45.77 -56.92
N THR A 586 -11.43 46.90 -57.42
CA THR A 586 -11.50 47.22 -58.86
C THR A 586 -11.01 48.64 -59.19
N GLN A 587 -10.54 49.39 -58.19
CA GLN A 587 -10.01 50.75 -58.34
C GLN A 587 -8.72 50.90 -57.52
N PRO A 588 -7.78 51.78 -57.93
CA PRO A 588 -6.63 52.14 -57.12
C PRO A 588 -7.07 52.84 -55.82
N GLY A 589 -6.35 52.62 -54.73
CA GLY A 589 -6.67 53.16 -53.41
C GLY A 589 -5.93 52.44 -52.28
N THR A 590 -6.08 52.94 -51.06
CA THR A 590 -5.63 52.25 -49.84
C THR A 590 -6.77 51.38 -49.33
N TYR A 591 -6.49 50.09 -49.13
CA TYR A 591 -7.40 49.11 -48.58
C TYR A 591 -6.87 48.65 -47.23
N TYR A 592 -7.74 48.56 -46.22
CA TYR A 592 -7.35 48.05 -44.91
C TYR A 592 -8.54 47.39 -44.24
N VAL A 593 -8.24 46.47 -43.31
CA VAL A 593 -9.26 45.74 -42.55
C VAL A 593 -8.84 45.63 -41.10
N GLU A 594 -9.78 45.86 -40.20
CA GLU A 594 -9.71 45.40 -38.82
C GLU A 594 -10.43 44.06 -38.70
N VAL A 595 -9.75 43.05 -38.14
CA VAL A 595 -10.27 41.70 -37.91
C VAL A 595 -10.30 41.44 -36.41
N SER A 596 -11.49 41.23 -35.86
CA SER A 596 -11.73 41.31 -34.42
C SER A 596 -12.60 40.16 -33.91
N ASN A 597 -12.18 39.51 -32.83
CA ASN A 597 -12.97 38.52 -32.07
C ASN A 597 -12.85 38.77 -30.55
N ASP A 598 -13.46 37.92 -29.73
CA ASP A 598 -13.47 38.05 -28.26
C ASP A 598 -12.05 38.05 -27.63
N CYS A 599 -11.03 37.60 -28.36
CA CYS A 599 -9.64 37.51 -27.92
C CYS A 599 -8.73 38.67 -28.37
N GLY A 600 -9.19 39.56 -29.25
CA GLY A 600 -8.42 40.73 -29.67
C GLY A 600 -8.68 41.14 -31.11
N THR A 601 -7.87 42.09 -31.59
CA THR A 601 -7.98 42.69 -32.92
C THR A 601 -6.65 42.59 -33.66
N ALA A 602 -6.72 42.49 -34.99
CA ALA A 602 -5.58 42.55 -35.89
C ALA A 602 -5.91 43.48 -37.06
N PHE A 603 -4.89 44.13 -37.62
CA PHE A 603 -5.06 45.14 -38.66
C PHE A 603 -3.97 44.98 -39.72
N ASP A 604 -4.32 45.16 -40.99
CA ASP A 604 -3.36 45.20 -42.09
C ASP A 604 -3.83 46.15 -43.21
N THR A 605 -2.89 46.63 -44.03
CA THR A 605 -3.09 47.65 -45.06
C THR A 605 -2.39 47.28 -46.36
N LEU A 606 -3.07 47.49 -47.49
CA LEU A 606 -2.59 47.29 -48.85
C LEU A 606 -2.81 48.56 -49.68
N HIS A 607 -1.77 49.06 -50.34
CA HIS A 607 -1.87 50.14 -51.32
C HIS A 607 -1.97 49.58 -52.73
N VAL A 608 -2.97 50.04 -53.49
CA VAL A 608 -3.09 49.82 -54.92
C VAL A 608 -2.86 51.14 -55.64
N ILE A 609 -1.70 51.28 -56.28
CA ILE A 609 -1.26 52.54 -56.92
C ILE A 609 -1.44 52.43 -58.44
N SER A 610 -2.02 53.44 -59.08
CA SER A 610 -2.05 53.52 -60.54
C SER A 610 -0.89 54.33 -61.11
N ILE A 611 -0.21 53.81 -62.13
CA ILE A 611 0.81 54.54 -62.90
C ILE A 611 0.45 54.59 -64.39
N THR A 612 1.01 55.57 -65.11
CA THR A 612 0.85 55.75 -66.56
C THR A 612 2.06 55.19 -67.32
N VAL A 613 1.95 55.12 -68.66
CA VAL A 613 3.14 55.00 -69.53
C VAL A 613 4.08 56.20 -69.34
N PRO A 614 5.40 56.05 -69.57
CA PRO A 614 6.34 57.16 -69.47
C PRO A 614 6.07 58.23 -70.54
N VAL A 615 6.16 59.50 -70.16
CA VAL A 615 6.21 60.65 -71.08
C VAL A 615 7.66 61.13 -71.14
N VAL A 616 8.16 61.40 -72.34
CA VAL A 616 9.56 61.74 -72.62
C VAL A 616 9.58 62.97 -73.52
N ASP A 617 10.52 63.88 -73.27
CA ASP A 617 10.75 65.11 -74.03
C ASP A 617 12.25 65.42 -73.96
N LEU A 618 12.92 65.48 -75.12
CA LEU A 618 14.34 65.74 -75.29
C LEU A 618 14.64 67.22 -75.61
N GLY A 619 13.62 68.06 -75.74
CA GLY A 619 13.72 69.48 -76.08
C GLY A 619 13.70 69.78 -77.59
N SER A 620 14.00 71.04 -77.94
CA SER A 620 13.97 71.53 -79.31
C SER A 620 15.30 71.35 -80.05
N ASP A 621 15.23 71.12 -81.37
CA ASP A 621 16.39 71.02 -82.27
C ASP A 621 17.43 72.12 -82.03
N THR A 622 18.71 71.74 -82.02
CA THR A 622 19.81 72.58 -81.50
C THR A 622 21.01 72.63 -82.45
N LEU A 623 21.65 73.80 -82.56
CA LEU A 623 22.94 73.97 -83.26
C LEU A 623 24.13 73.81 -82.30
N ILE A 624 25.16 73.09 -82.72
CA ILE A 624 26.41 72.92 -81.97
C ILE A 624 27.65 73.31 -82.79
N CYS A 625 28.68 73.82 -82.12
CA CYS A 625 30.01 73.90 -82.71
C CYS A 625 30.56 72.48 -82.90
N PRO A 626 31.21 72.15 -84.04
CA PRO A 626 31.76 70.81 -84.27
C PRO A 626 32.71 70.36 -83.15
N GLY A 627 32.42 69.21 -82.54
CA GLY A 627 33.21 68.63 -81.45
C GLY A 627 32.86 69.12 -80.03
N SER A 628 31.94 70.07 -79.88
CA SER A 628 31.43 70.47 -78.55
C SER A 628 30.50 69.40 -77.97
N PRO A 629 30.67 68.97 -76.72
CA PRO A 629 29.81 67.97 -76.10
C PRO A 629 28.45 68.54 -75.70
N PHE A 630 27.40 67.73 -75.83
CA PHE A 630 26.05 68.00 -75.29
C PHE A 630 25.51 66.76 -74.57
N THR A 631 24.47 66.95 -73.75
CA THR A 631 23.86 65.88 -72.93
C THR A 631 22.34 65.97 -73.00
N LEU A 632 21.69 64.84 -73.26
CA LEU A 632 20.25 64.64 -73.27
C LEU A 632 19.83 63.89 -72.00
N ASN A 633 18.64 64.20 -71.48
CA ASN A 633 18.11 63.59 -70.25
C ASN A 633 16.69 63.09 -70.49
N ALA A 634 16.47 61.79 -70.32
CA ALA A 634 15.18 61.12 -70.51
C ALA A 634 14.62 60.54 -69.21
N ALA A 635 15.20 60.88 -68.05
CA ALA A 635 14.98 60.19 -66.78
C ALA A 635 13.51 60.13 -66.34
N SER A 636 13.01 58.90 -66.14
CA SER A 636 11.66 58.60 -65.66
C SER A 636 11.71 57.54 -64.54
N PRO A 637 11.10 57.79 -63.36
CA PRO A 637 11.19 56.86 -62.22
C PRO A 637 10.68 55.45 -62.53
N GLY A 638 11.48 54.43 -62.19
CA GLY A 638 11.12 53.02 -62.39
C GLY A 638 11.08 52.56 -63.85
N ALA A 639 11.53 53.39 -64.80
CA ALA A 639 11.61 53.02 -66.21
C ALA A 639 13.01 52.51 -66.62
N THR A 640 13.03 51.82 -67.75
CA THR A 640 14.21 51.38 -68.50
C THR A 640 14.33 52.17 -69.79
N TYR A 641 15.55 52.32 -70.31
CA TYR A 641 15.86 53.21 -71.43
C TYR A 641 16.50 52.40 -72.57
N GLN A 642 16.26 52.81 -73.82
CA GLN A 642 16.98 52.34 -74.99
C GLN A 642 17.16 53.51 -75.96
N TRP A 643 18.40 53.99 -76.09
CA TRP A 643 18.78 55.03 -77.07
C TRP A 643 19.05 54.42 -78.45
N GLN A 644 19.25 55.28 -79.46
CA GLN A 644 19.54 54.87 -80.84
C GLN A 644 20.77 53.95 -81.02
N ASP A 645 21.71 53.95 -80.07
CA ASP A 645 22.90 53.08 -80.04
C ASP A 645 22.70 51.78 -79.24
N ASN A 646 21.51 51.59 -78.63
CA ASN A 646 21.16 50.56 -77.64
C ASN A 646 21.78 50.74 -76.23
N SER A 647 22.32 51.92 -75.91
CA SER A 647 22.65 52.25 -74.52
C SER A 647 21.37 52.40 -73.67
N THR A 648 21.49 52.17 -72.36
CA THR A 648 20.34 52.05 -71.45
C THR A 648 20.38 53.00 -70.25
N ASN A 649 21.22 54.03 -70.31
CA ASN A 649 21.32 55.05 -69.26
C ASN A 649 20.15 56.04 -69.35
N ALA A 650 19.78 56.67 -68.23
CA ALA A 650 18.74 57.71 -68.20
C ALA A 650 19.15 59.01 -68.91
N SER A 651 20.44 59.17 -69.22
CA SER A 651 21.00 60.27 -70.00
C SER A 651 21.96 59.75 -71.07
N TYR A 652 22.13 60.53 -72.13
CA TYR A 652 22.99 60.24 -73.27
C TYR A 652 23.82 61.49 -73.59
N SER A 653 25.07 61.32 -74.02
CA SER A 653 25.96 62.44 -74.34
C SER A 653 26.75 62.16 -75.60
N ASP A 654 26.88 63.17 -76.46
CA ASP A 654 27.60 63.07 -77.74
C ASP A 654 28.34 64.37 -78.07
N THR A 655 29.10 64.34 -79.16
CA THR A 655 29.79 65.49 -79.78
C THR A 655 29.47 65.62 -81.27
N VAL A 656 28.78 64.64 -81.85
CA VAL A 656 28.50 64.55 -83.29
C VAL A 656 27.09 65.09 -83.59
N PRO A 657 26.92 65.96 -84.60
CA PRO A 657 25.59 66.32 -85.10
C PRO A 657 24.86 65.10 -85.69
N GLY A 658 23.59 64.93 -85.38
CA GLY A 658 22.81 63.75 -85.75
C GLY A 658 21.37 63.79 -85.25
N ILE A 659 20.64 62.69 -85.46
CA ILE A 659 19.30 62.48 -84.92
C ILE A 659 19.42 61.53 -83.73
N TYR A 660 18.89 61.97 -82.58
CA TYR A 660 18.94 61.25 -81.31
C TYR A 660 17.52 60.87 -80.90
N PHE A 661 17.32 59.63 -80.47
CA PHE A 661 16.01 59.16 -80.03
C PHE A 661 16.14 58.15 -78.89
N VAL A 662 15.14 58.12 -78.02
CA VAL A 662 15.08 57.20 -76.89
C VAL A 662 13.71 56.56 -76.77
N THR A 663 13.68 55.30 -76.40
CA THR A 663 12.47 54.60 -75.92
C THR A 663 12.59 54.38 -74.42
N VAL A 664 11.57 54.77 -73.66
CA VAL A 664 11.53 54.68 -72.20
C VAL A 664 10.35 53.81 -71.79
N THR A 665 10.62 52.70 -71.10
CA THR A 665 9.66 51.61 -70.84
C THR A 665 9.51 51.35 -69.35
N ASN A 666 8.26 51.34 -68.85
CA ASN A 666 7.91 50.86 -67.51
C ASN A 666 6.95 49.66 -67.60
N SER A 667 6.44 49.17 -66.47
CA SER A 667 5.54 48.01 -66.42
C SER A 667 4.18 48.21 -67.13
N CYS A 668 3.84 49.43 -67.54
CA CYS A 668 2.60 49.75 -68.25
C CYS A 668 2.79 50.04 -69.74
N GLY A 669 4.02 50.15 -70.24
CA GLY A 669 4.31 50.36 -71.66
C GLY A 669 5.50 51.30 -71.89
N SER A 670 5.62 51.77 -73.12
CA SER A 670 6.75 52.57 -73.59
C SER A 670 6.31 53.91 -74.17
N GLY A 671 7.09 54.96 -73.90
CA GLY A 671 7.07 56.25 -74.60
C GLY A 671 8.38 56.49 -75.34
N SER A 672 8.40 57.41 -76.29
CA SER A 672 9.60 57.73 -77.09
C SER A 672 9.58 59.16 -77.58
N ASP A 673 10.77 59.75 -77.76
CA ASP A 673 10.94 61.09 -78.34
C ASP A 673 12.21 61.19 -79.20
N THR A 674 12.34 62.25 -80.01
CA THR A 674 13.40 62.45 -81.01
C THR A 674 13.84 63.91 -81.12
N LEU A 675 15.17 64.14 -81.16
CA LEU A 675 15.81 65.46 -81.26
C LEU A 675 16.82 65.50 -82.43
N VAL A 676 16.88 66.60 -83.17
CA VAL A 676 17.91 66.85 -84.19
C VAL A 676 18.97 67.83 -83.70
N VAL A 677 20.24 67.43 -83.83
CA VAL A 677 21.41 68.27 -83.51
C VAL A 677 22.19 68.52 -84.80
N SER A 678 22.42 69.79 -85.16
CA SER A 678 23.08 70.21 -86.41
C SER A 678 24.34 71.06 -86.17
N PRO A 679 25.34 71.04 -87.08
CA PRO A 679 26.52 71.88 -86.94
C PRO A 679 26.25 73.33 -87.37
N PHE A 680 27.00 74.29 -86.82
CA PHE A 680 27.07 75.65 -87.40
C PHE A 680 27.58 75.62 -88.86
N PRO A 681 27.03 76.45 -89.76
CA PRO A 681 27.58 76.64 -91.12
C PRO A 681 29.01 77.20 -91.09
N ALA A 682 29.78 76.92 -92.14
CA ALA A 682 31.11 77.53 -92.31
C ALA A 682 30.97 79.03 -92.66
N PRO A 683 31.82 79.92 -92.09
CA PRO A 683 31.73 81.35 -92.36
C PRO A 683 32.22 81.71 -93.77
N VAL A 684 31.57 82.69 -94.39
CA VAL A 684 31.89 83.22 -95.73
C VAL A 684 32.00 84.74 -95.72
N SER A 685 32.82 85.33 -96.59
CA SER A 685 32.84 86.77 -96.87
C SER A 685 32.52 87.04 -98.35
N ASP A 686 31.89 88.18 -98.62
CA ASP A 686 31.39 88.59 -99.95
C ASP A 686 31.34 90.13 -100.04
N MET A 687 32.40 90.81 -99.57
CA MET A 687 32.57 92.24 -99.85
C MET A 687 33.13 92.45 -101.26
N LYS A 688 32.73 93.56 -101.90
CA LYS A 688 33.14 93.89 -103.28
C LYS A 688 34.25 94.93 -103.23
N ASP A 689 35.32 94.73 -104.00
CA ASP A 689 36.51 95.59 -104.00
C ASP A 689 36.22 97.10 -104.15
N THR A 690 35.26 97.51 -104.98
CA THR A 690 34.92 98.94 -105.16
C THR A 690 33.47 99.16 -105.61
N VAL A 691 32.80 100.17 -105.05
CA VAL A 691 31.41 100.54 -105.37
C VAL A 691 31.30 102.05 -105.67
N LEU A 692 31.11 102.41 -106.94
CA LEU A 692 30.73 103.76 -107.36
C LEU A 692 29.20 103.90 -107.37
N THR A 693 28.68 104.97 -106.78
CA THR A 693 27.23 105.20 -106.66
C THR A 693 26.83 106.58 -107.19
N CYS A 694 25.77 106.63 -107.99
CA CYS A 694 25.27 107.87 -108.61
C CYS A 694 23.92 108.26 -107.98
N GLY A 695 23.84 109.46 -107.39
CA GLY A 695 22.57 110.06 -106.94
C GLY A 695 21.96 109.51 -105.64
N ILE A 696 22.69 108.68 -104.87
CA ILE A 696 22.33 108.27 -103.49
C ILE A 696 23.37 108.81 -102.49
N THR A 697 23.07 108.77 -101.20
CA THR A 697 23.93 109.33 -100.13
C THR A 697 24.34 108.34 -99.04
N GLU A 698 23.84 107.10 -99.09
CA GLU A 698 24.11 106.05 -98.10
C GLU A 698 24.15 104.67 -98.79
N LEU A 699 24.91 103.73 -98.25
CA LEU A 699 25.05 102.34 -98.71
C LEU A 699 25.01 101.38 -97.50
N LEU A 700 24.29 100.26 -97.61
CA LEU A 700 24.26 99.19 -96.61
C LEU A 700 25.29 98.12 -96.96
N LEU A 701 26.12 97.74 -95.98
CA LEU A 701 27.05 96.61 -96.04
C LEU A 701 26.53 95.45 -95.16
N ASP A 702 26.66 94.21 -95.63
CA ASP A 702 26.18 92.99 -94.95
C ASP A 702 27.25 91.91 -95.02
N ALA A 703 27.79 91.55 -93.86
CA ALA A 703 28.89 90.60 -93.70
C ALA A 703 28.49 89.12 -93.81
N LYS A 704 27.17 88.82 -93.90
CA LYS A 704 26.61 87.44 -93.84
C LYS A 704 26.93 86.71 -92.53
N ASN A 705 26.49 85.45 -92.40
CA ASN A 705 26.76 84.51 -91.28
C ASN A 705 25.89 84.67 -90.00
N PRO A 706 24.57 84.36 -90.06
CA PRO A 706 23.68 84.44 -88.89
C PRO A 706 24.20 83.66 -87.68
N GLY A 707 24.26 84.32 -86.52
CA GLY A 707 24.77 83.72 -85.27
C GLY A 707 26.29 83.77 -85.09
N ALA A 708 27.02 84.42 -86.00
CA ALA A 708 28.41 84.83 -85.78
C ALA A 708 28.53 86.06 -84.85
N ASP A 709 29.71 86.26 -84.27
CA ASP A 709 30.14 87.53 -83.68
C ASP A 709 30.83 88.39 -84.75
N TYR A 710 30.66 89.71 -84.70
CA TYR A 710 31.15 90.66 -85.72
C TYR A 710 31.97 91.80 -85.10
N PHE A 711 32.97 92.27 -85.82
CA PHE A 711 33.79 93.43 -85.44
C PHE A 711 34.10 94.28 -86.67
N TRP A 712 33.43 95.42 -86.81
CA TRP A 712 33.59 96.32 -87.97
C TRP A 712 34.62 97.42 -87.73
N SER A 713 35.15 97.98 -88.82
CA SER A 713 36.00 99.18 -88.82
C SER A 713 35.34 100.42 -88.19
N THR A 714 34.01 100.43 -88.10
CA THR A 714 33.18 101.44 -87.42
C THR A 714 33.06 101.21 -85.90
N ASN A 715 33.69 100.16 -85.36
CA ASN A 715 33.49 99.60 -84.01
C ASN A 715 32.07 99.04 -83.74
N GLU A 716 31.26 98.81 -84.78
CA GLU A 716 29.98 98.12 -84.64
C GLU A 716 30.16 96.59 -84.62
N SER A 717 29.16 95.88 -84.09
CA SER A 717 29.20 94.41 -83.89
C SER A 717 27.93 93.70 -84.39
N THR A 718 27.21 94.32 -85.31
CA THR A 718 26.02 93.79 -86.00
C THR A 718 26.41 93.06 -87.28
N GLN A 719 25.53 92.22 -87.84
CA GLN A 719 25.77 91.60 -89.15
C GLN A 719 25.88 92.62 -90.30
N THR A 720 25.28 93.80 -90.14
CA THR A 720 25.18 94.84 -91.18
C THR A 720 25.51 96.22 -90.61
N ILE A 721 26.10 97.09 -91.43
CA ILE A 721 26.35 98.52 -91.12
C ILE A 721 25.93 99.41 -92.29
N THR A 722 25.65 100.69 -92.04
CA THR A 722 25.35 101.68 -93.09
C THR A 722 26.45 102.73 -93.17
N VAL A 723 26.92 103.04 -94.38
CA VAL A 723 28.02 103.97 -94.65
C VAL A 723 27.59 105.10 -95.57
N SER A 724 28.04 106.33 -95.30
CA SER A 724 27.62 107.56 -96.00
C SER A 724 28.78 108.48 -96.41
N GLU A 725 30.02 108.10 -96.06
CA GLU A 725 31.23 108.80 -96.46
C GLU A 725 32.04 107.94 -97.44
N THR A 726 32.82 108.60 -98.31
CA THR A 726 33.76 107.93 -99.23
C THR A 726 34.98 107.43 -98.44
N GLY A 727 35.23 106.12 -98.48
CA GLY A 727 36.28 105.50 -97.65
C GLY A 727 36.39 103.98 -97.80
N GLU A 728 37.30 103.41 -97.02
CA GLU A 728 37.52 101.96 -96.85
C GLU A 728 36.82 101.46 -95.58
N TYR A 729 36.07 100.37 -95.69
CA TYR A 729 35.40 99.70 -94.58
C TYR A 729 35.78 98.22 -94.52
N TRP A 730 35.91 97.64 -93.33
CA TRP A 730 36.28 96.24 -93.13
C TRP A 730 35.51 95.60 -91.98
N VAL A 731 35.46 94.26 -91.96
CA VAL A 731 34.84 93.45 -90.90
C VAL A 731 35.69 92.24 -90.55
N GLU A 732 35.76 91.86 -89.27
CA GLU A 732 36.12 90.52 -88.81
C GLU A 732 34.87 89.77 -88.34
N ILE A 733 34.72 88.51 -88.75
CA ILE A 733 33.57 87.65 -88.46
C ILE A 733 34.08 86.40 -87.74
N GLN A 734 33.56 86.12 -86.54
CA GLN A 734 33.94 84.96 -85.74
C GLN A 734 32.78 83.96 -85.62
N VAL A 735 33.02 82.71 -86.03
CA VAL A 735 32.09 81.58 -85.85
C VAL A 735 32.82 80.46 -85.11
N CYS A 736 32.35 80.12 -83.91
CA CYS A 736 33.04 79.20 -82.99
C CYS A 736 34.50 79.64 -82.77
N ASN A 737 35.47 78.86 -83.26
CA ASN A 737 36.92 79.13 -83.14
C ASN A 737 37.55 79.65 -84.46
N THR A 738 36.74 79.98 -85.47
CA THR A 738 37.21 80.44 -86.78
C THR A 738 36.91 81.92 -86.96
N THR A 739 37.93 82.71 -87.31
CA THR A 739 37.78 84.13 -87.67
C THR A 739 38.15 84.33 -89.14
N ILE A 740 37.34 85.09 -89.87
CA ILE A 740 37.63 85.57 -91.23
C ILE A 740 37.50 87.10 -91.29
N ALA A 741 38.14 87.75 -92.27
CA ALA A 741 38.12 89.21 -92.42
C ALA A 741 38.03 89.63 -93.90
N ASP A 742 37.39 90.77 -94.18
CA ASP A 742 37.12 91.27 -95.54
C ASP A 742 36.98 92.81 -95.59
N SER A 743 37.09 93.46 -96.76
CA SER A 743 37.02 94.92 -96.92
C SER A 743 36.41 95.43 -98.26
N VAL A 744 36.01 96.72 -98.30
CA VAL A 744 35.36 97.38 -99.45
C VAL A 744 35.64 98.89 -99.48
N SER A 745 35.80 99.45 -100.70
CA SER A 745 35.93 100.89 -100.98
C SER A 745 34.67 101.49 -101.66
N VAL A 746 34.23 102.70 -101.26
CA VAL A 746 32.92 103.30 -101.66
C VAL A 746 33.06 104.77 -102.13
N GLU A 747 32.37 105.18 -103.22
CA GLU A 747 32.40 106.53 -103.82
C GLU A 747 31.00 107.04 -104.30
N PHE A 748 30.75 108.37 -104.32
CA PHE A 748 29.43 109.00 -104.62
C PHE A 748 29.50 110.19 -105.67
N THR A 749 28.61 110.26 -106.68
CA THR A 749 28.55 111.33 -107.75
C THR A 749 27.13 111.61 -108.33
N THR A 750 26.90 112.56 -109.27
CA THR A 750 25.54 113.18 -109.45
C THR A 750 24.89 113.57 -110.82
N THR A 751 25.51 114.18 -111.87
CA THR A 751 24.72 115.01 -112.86
C THR A 751 24.94 114.87 -114.39
N SER A 752 23.86 114.96 -115.20
CA SER A 752 23.87 115.42 -116.63
C SER A 752 22.51 115.96 -117.15
N ASN A 753 22.48 117.05 -117.95
CA ASN A 753 21.28 117.54 -118.68
C ASN A 753 21.66 118.60 -119.75
N ASN A 754 21.30 118.45 -121.03
CA ASN A 754 21.69 119.37 -122.12
C ASN A 754 20.59 119.49 -123.23
N PRO A 755 20.20 120.69 -123.69
CA PRO A 755 19.16 120.87 -124.72
C PRO A 755 19.69 120.85 -126.17
N PHE A 756 19.10 120.00 -127.02
CA PHE A 756 19.44 119.85 -128.45
C PHE A 756 18.34 120.48 -129.33
N ASN A 757 18.70 121.42 -130.22
CA ASN A 757 17.73 122.18 -131.03
C ASN A 757 18.23 122.50 -132.46
N PRO A 758 17.91 121.66 -133.47
CA PRO A 758 18.36 121.85 -134.86
C PRO A 758 17.58 122.94 -135.62
N PRO A 759 18.24 123.72 -136.50
CA PRO A 759 17.55 124.69 -137.36
C PRO A 759 16.69 123.99 -138.43
N ASN A 760 15.79 124.76 -139.08
CA ASN A 760 14.79 124.25 -140.04
C ASN A 760 14.89 124.86 -141.45
N THR A 761 15.84 125.76 -141.72
CA THR A 761 16.06 126.39 -143.03
C THR A 761 17.51 126.85 -143.16
N PHE A 762 18.09 126.75 -144.36
CA PHE A 762 19.37 127.37 -144.72
C PHE A 762 19.39 127.72 -146.22
N SER A 763 20.32 128.58 -146.63
CA SER A 763 20.38 129.19 -147.96
C SER A 763 21.78 129.12 -148.55
N PRO A 764 22.17 127.99 -149.18
CA PRO A 764 23.49 127.80 -149.78
C PRO A 764 23.61 128.54 -151.13
N ASN A 765 23.69 129.86 -151.08
CA ASN A 765 23.84 130.76 -152.23
C ASN A 765 25.26 131.33 -152.37
N GLY A 766 26.14 131.14 -151.37
CA GLY A 766 27.51 131.62 -151.32
C GLY A 766 27.68 133.06 -150.82
N ASP A 767 26.68 133.66 -150.15
CA ASP A 767 26.76 135.02 -149.62
C ASP A 767 27.41 135.13 -148.22
N GLY A 768 27.70 133.99 -147.58
CA GLY A 768 28.30 133.90 -146.25
C GLY A 768 27.31 133.78 -145.10
N MET A 769 26.00 133.84 -145.35
CA MET A 769 24.95 133.79 -144.32
C MET A 769 24.04 132.56 -144.48
N ASN A 770 24.14 131.62 -143.54
CA ASN A 770 23.40 130.36 -143.54
C ASN A 770 23.67 129.46 -144.76
N ASP A 771 24.91 129.48 -145.28
CA ASP A 771 25.35 128.57 -146.35
C ASP A 771 25.43 127.09 -145.92
N PHE A 772 25.50 126.82 -144.61
CA PHE A 772 25.66 125.47 -144.06
C PHE A 772 24.56 125.10 -143.07
N TYR A 773 24.04 123.89 -143.22
CA TYR A 773 23.23 123.21 -142.23
C TYR A 773 24.11 122.53 -141.18
N GLN A 774 23.94 122.92 -139.91
CA GLN A 774 24.67 122.43 -138.73
C GLN A 774 23.79 122.60 -137.48
N VAL A 775 24.14 121.93 -136.37
CA VAL A 775 23.45 122.10 -135.08
C VAL A 775 24.42 122.67 -134.04
N GLN A 776 23.99 123.71 -133.32
CA GLN A 776 24.76 124.28 -132.20
C GLN A 776 24.25 123.72 -130.87
N GLY A 777 25.14 123.15 -130.07
CA GLY A 777 24.85 122.57 -128.74
C GLY A 777 26.13 122.03 -128.07
N ASN A 778 26.05 121.68 -126.78
CA ASN A 778 27.12 120.96 -126.09
C ASN A 778 26.78 119.45 -126.07
N PHE A 779 27.78 118.62 -126.37
CA PHE A 779 27.67 117.16 -126.50
C PHE A 779 28.56 116.39 -125.49
N ASP A 780 29.03 117.03 -124.41
CA ASP A 780 29.72 116.35 -123.31
C ASP A 780 28.87 115.19 -122.73
N ASN A 781 29.53 114.07 -122.40
CA ASN A 781 28.93 112.81 -121.93
C ASN A 781 27.90 112.18 -122.90
N ILE A 782 27.98 112.52 -124.20
CA ILE A 782 27.20 111.90 -125.27
C ILE A 782 28.07 111.01 -126.16
N SER A 783 27.73 109.72 -126.22
CA SER A 783 28.30 108.73 -127.15
C SER A 783 27.35 108.45 -128.33
N ASN A 784 27.84 107.77 -129.38
CA ASN A 784 27.07 107.32 -130.56
C ASN A 784 26.28 108.42 -131.33
N PHE A 785 26.89 109.57 -131.62
CA PHE A 785 26.24 110.60 -132.44
C PHE A 785 26.14 110.23 -133.93
N SER A 786 25.03 110.58 -134.58
CA SER A 786 24.92 110.63 -136.05
C SER A 786 23.88 111.64 -136.52
N ALA A 787 24.07 112.19 -137.72
CA ALA A 787 23.20 113.11 -138.44
C ALA A 787 23.04 112.64 -139.89
N MET A 788 21.81 112.51 -140.38
CA MET A 788 21.50 111.98 -141.73
C MET A 788 20.43 112.85 -142.40
N VAL A 789 20.61 113.17 -143.69
CA VAL A 789 19.70 114.01 -144.48
C VAL A 789 19.22 113.29 -145.74
N TYR A 790 17.91 113.36 -146.01
CA TYR A 790 17.22 112.63 -147.07
C TYR A 790 16.41 113.58 -147.97
N ASN A 791 16.42 113.32 -149.28
CA ASN A 791 15.57 114.04 -150.23
C ASN A 791 14.11 113.54 -150.20
N ARG A 792 13.22 114.22 -150.93
CA ARG A 792 11.78 113.91 -150.99
C ARG A 792 11.41 112.51 -151.49
N TRP A 793 12.36 111.76 -152.06
CA TRP A 793 12.17 110.38 -152.51
C TRP A 793 12.73 109.34 -151.52
N GLY A 794 13.20 109.79 -150.34
CA GLY A 794 13.79 108.92 -149.32
C GLY A 794 15.25 108.53 -149.60
N GLN A 795 15.88 109.06 -150.65
CA GLN A 795 17.31 108.86 -150.90
C GLN A 795 18.13 109.76 -149.97
N MET A 796 19.06 109.17 -149.24
CA MET A 796 20.02 109.90 -148.40
C MET A 796 20.95 110.76 -149.29
N VAL A 797 21.01 112.05 -149.01
CA VAL A 797 21.87 113.02 -149.70
C VAL A 797 23.09 113.45 -148.89
N TYR A 798 23.04 113.32 -147.56
CA TYR A 798 24.16 113.61 -146.67
C TYR A 798 24.11 112.74 -145.41
N SER A 799 25.26 112.44 -144.82
CA SER A 799 25.38 111.77 -143.51
C SER A 799 26.70 112.10 -142.84
N SER A 800 26.69 112.26 -141.51
CA SER A 800 27.87 112.44 -140.67
C SER A 800 27.71 111.72 -139.33
N SER A 801 28.81 111.24 -138.74
CA SER A 801 28.90 110.84 -137.32
C SER A 801 29.68 111.86 -136.47
N ASP A 802 30.20 112.94 -137.08
CA ASP A 802 30.81 114.06 -136.37
C ASP A 802 29.71 114.99 -135.83
N GLN A 803 29.81 115.34 -134.55
CA GLN A 803 28.92 116.26 -133.85
C GLN A 803 29.01 117.69 -134.42
N ASN A 804 30.14 118.07 -135.04
CA ASN A 804 30.40 119.40 -135.61
C ASN A 804 30.14 119.47 -137.13
N PHE A 805 29.29 118.60 -137.67
CA PHE A 805 29.04 118.51 -139.11
C PHE A 805 28.50 119.81 -139.72
N GLN A 806 28.84 120.05 -140.99
CA GLN A 806 28.34 121.16 -141.80
C GLN A 806 27.97 120.64 -143.20
N TRP A 807 26.73 120.86 -143.64
CA TRP A 807 26.27 120.47 -144.98
C TRP A 807 25.85 121.70 -145.81
N ASN A 808 26.49 121.88 -146.96
CA ASN A 808 26.31 123.02 -147.89
C ASN A 808 25.20 122.82 -148.94
N GLY A 809 24.34 121.81 -148.81
CA GLY A 809 23.33 121.51 -149.83
C GLY A 809 23.91 120.84 -151.10
N GLU A 810 25.13 120.33 -151.06
CA GLU A 810 25.72 119.56 -152.17
C GLU A 810 25.47 118.06 -152.03
N HIS A 811 25.29 117.36 -153.16
CA HIS A 811 25.33 115.91 -153.25
C HIS A 811 26.02 115.47 -154.55
N GLY A 812 27.16 114.79 -154.43
CA GLY A 812 27.86 114.19 -155.57
C GLY A 812 28.47 115.20 -156.56
N GLY A 813 28.97 116.34 -156.10
CA GLY A 813 29.52 117.40 -156.97
C GLY A 813 28.49 118.40 -157.51
N HIS A 814 27.22 118.25 -157.11
CA HIS A 814 26.11 119.06 -157.59
C HIS A 814 25.24 119.59 -156.46
N ILE A 815 24.85 120.86 -156.58
CA ILE A 815 23.92 121.53 -155.67
C ILE A 815 22.52 120.88 -155.80
N VAL A 816 21.93 120.46 -154.68
CA VAL A 816 20.65 119.72 -154.69
C VAL A 816 19.46 120.65 -155.00
N PRO A 817 18.36 120.17 -155.61
CA PRO A 817 17.20 121.03 -155.91
C PRO A 817 16.59 121.66 -154.66
N GLY A 818 16.15 122.93 -154.77
CA GLY A 818 15.49 123.65 -153.68
C GLY A 818 14.21 122.96 -153.20
N GLY A 819 13.92 123.06 -151.90
CA GLY A 819 12.77 122.41 -151.26
C GLY A 819 13.11 121.78 -149.89
N VAL A 820 12.20 120.96 -149.40
CA VAL A 820 12.27 120.34 -148.06
C VAL A 820 13.01 119.00 -148.10
N TYR A 821 13.91 118.81 -147.15
CA TYR A 821 14.68 117.60 -146.87
C TYR A 821 14.39 117.11 -145.44
N TYR A 822 14.44 115.81 -145.22
CA TYR A 822 14.20 115.19 -143.91
C TYR A 822 15.52 114.93 -143.20
N VAL A 823 15.61 115.18 -141.90
CA VAL A 823 16.83 115.08 -141.10
C VAL A 823 16.60 114.19 -139.89
N VAL A 824 17.51 113.25 -139.64
CA VAL A 824 17.49 112.30 -138.51
C VAL A 824 18.79 112.46 -137.72
N PHE A 825 18.68 112.63 -136.41
CA PHE A 825 19.80 112.61 -135.46
C PHE A 825 19.67 111.45 -134.47
N ARG A 826 20.78 110.83 -134.07
CA ARG A 826 20.82 109.80 -132.99
C ARG A 826 21.98 110.07 -132.03
N MET A 827 21.83 109.73 -130.75
CA MET A 827 22.81 109.96 -129.68
C MET A 827 22.49 109.19 -128.37
N ARG A 828 23.48 108.88 -127.52
CA ARG A 828 23.33 108.16 -126.22
C ARG A 828 23.94 108.95 -125.05
N SER A 829 23.29 108.98 -123.88
CA SER A 829 23.86 109.54 -122.63
C SER A 829 24.44 108.42 -121.76
N GLU A 830 25.60 108.68 -121.11
CA GLU A 830 26.25 107.72 -120.20
C GLU A 830 25.62 107.66 -118.80
N CYS A 831 24.92 108.71 -118.35
CA CYS A 831 24.18 108.67 -117.08
C CYS A 831 22.81 107.98 -117.19
N ASP A 832 22.19 108.02 -118.38
CA ASP A 832 20.86 107.44 -118.64
C ASP A 832 20.91 106.07 -119.35
N GLU A 833 22.07 105.72 -119.92
CA GLU A 833 22.32 104.58 -120.80
C GLU A 833 21.37 104.40 -122.01
N LYS A 834 20.66 105.45 -122.42
CA LYS A 834 19.61 105.38 -123.47
C LYS A 834 19.98 106.13 -124.74
N ASP A 835 19.83 105.45 -125.87
CA ASP A 835 19.82 106.04 -127.21
C ASP A 835 18.55 106.89 -127.40
N LYS A 836 18.71 108.08 -127.98
CA LYS A 836 17.64 109.04 -128.31
C LYS A 836 17.74 109.41 -129.80
N GLU A 837 16.61 109.36 -130.51
CA GLU A 837 16.49 109.78 -131.91
C GLU A 837 15.68 111.10 -132.00
N TYR A 838 16.17 112.07 -132.77
CA TYR A 838 15.53 113.36 -133.01
C TYR A 838 15.35 113.59 -134.51
N ASN A 839 14.10 113.70 -134.95
CA ASN A 839 13.74 113.82 -136.37
C ASN A 839 13.14 115.19 -136.67
N THR A 840 13.58 115.82 -137.75
CA THR A 840 13.15 117.17 -138.17
C THR A 840 13.18 117.31 -139.70
N THR A 841 12.84 118.49 -140.21
CA THR A 841 13.02 118.85 -141.63
C THR A 841 13.85 120.12 -141.76
N VAL A 842 14.56 120.22 -142.87
CA VAL A 842 15.27 121.43 -143.29
C VAL A 842 14.79 121.85 -144.68
N THR A 843 14.51 123.15 -144.86
CA THR A 843 14.15 123.71 -146.17
C THR A 843 15.34 124.44 -146.79
N ILE A 844 15.59 124.19 -148.07
CA ILE A 844 16.67 124.79 -148.85
C ILE A 844 16.08 125.78 -149.85
N PHE A 845 16.55 127.02 -149.82
CA PHE A 845 16.24 128.08 -150.78
C PHE A 845 17.53 128.57 -151.44
N TYR A 846 17.46 128.90 -152.73
CA TYR A 846 18.53 129.52 -153.53
C TYR A 846 18.10 130.92 -153.96
#